data_AF-A0A4P7JQQ0-F1
#
_entry.id   AF-A0A4P7JQQ0-F1
#
_cell.length_a   1.000
_cell.length_b   1.000
_cell.length_c   1.000
_cell.angle_alpha   90.00
_cell.angle_beta   90.00
_cell.angle_gamma   90.00
#
_symmetry.space_group_name_H-M   'P 1'
#
loop_
_entity.id
_entity.type
_entity.pdbx_description
1 polymer ?
#
loop_
_entity_poly.entity_id
_entity_poly.type
_entity_poly.pdbx_seq_one_letter_code
_entity_poly.pdbx_strand_id
1 'polypeptide(L)'
;MASNDINLAGNKLARIIKSALLGATIVTLSGCFGVDSDNDGIESAVSAPDTTTQQPDDSSQPEPEIPDLALADIEVRDRPHIDTSLGYNVIQTDMNTSLRGVSLSLDGGDPYNAEQAKTIPTIEQLESLVHDYGFNTLHVYLEGDAEQNPDAVGVNETLADELVELTRQAKMYLIITIGNNGENGAIHSMEKSLAFWNLYGAKYKDETHVIYEAHNEPVSLINENWTEQDWQRQAQMYEAIRTVAPDTMILLGSFMSFYGGSEAIAGADSLKEQFPDIWDNAAFAFHAYWDLPGVESTIAAFKGSTDYPALVNTEFWPGDTKNGYNEAFESHHIGWMQFEWLGANNLDLGHIKYSLDSFGTVWRPDSGVATWPAAGTPTVPFGEEIGLYNRAGHAFLSVDESGNLMVSDHSFDGEGQDTFVVVDAGDDGHVALKAANGKYLTVADFGTPMTATADEIGSTEKLKWLELPSGDIALRPWAGSGHLVGLISDGDDAHTGYIGSAGDGALLNGANTFLVVTEAAEAPLPMLDEPSDNPPGPFYGQALPVPTNGAGAHPYNMDAPNGRLWAADYDFGGEGVAYHDSSAVNLGDAYRFDEAVDVEATNEGYTAVGFFEDEEWMEYTIDVAQAGNYIVTLRTASATGGLFNLESNCVDLTGTVATPNTGWWDIWQDIDVEVTLETGVQKLRVVSGGGFNLMNMDIQAGGEGSTEFGEGCQWVPEEPADVRVEAEEWTSVIELPDGEVVLETTQDVDGNQNVGYIDPGDWMEYSVEIPEAGCYIADYRVATESGSEGFTLSFDGVVTDTVTIPPTGGWQSWITLSNAIELNGGMQTMRFDAIGGAQNVNWFEFNLVDASECEEQGEVVLGDNLLTNGAFDDATGWTVVSQWGEDVDGNGVVTVADGVASFTETVAGPWTKHMGLYTTIELQPGTYQFDMDMSYENINELWGEVYIGSMQPLDHSEYNGDQQVIKAYNSWDCPDVITYTGLATESGCDLNENPGRFEITEAGTYYLLFRSGANTYGTTGVTLDNWTVKQVNPPVTEPPVATNLITNGSFEDDSGWTVVSQWGEDVDGNGVVTIADGVATFGETVAGPWTKHMGMYTVVDLQPGTYQFDMDMSYADINELWGEVYIGTTQPEDHSEYNGDQQVLVAYNSWDCPDAITYTGAATASGCDGSDNPGQFEITEAGTYYLLFRSGANTYGTTGVILDNWSLVAVE
;
A
#
# COMPACT_ATOMS: atom_id res chain seq x y z
N MET A 1 3.74 -42.24 38.91
CA MET A 1 3.07 -43.42 39.53
C MET A 1 3.06 -43.23 41.05
N ALA A 2 2.00 -43.68 41.76
CA ALA A 2 1.94 -43.94 43.22
C ALA A 2 2.46 -42.83 44.19
N SER A 3 1.61 -42.04 44.87
CA SER A 3 0.75 -42.38 46.04
C SER A 3 1.53 -42.56 47.37
N ASN A 4 1.10 -42.12 48.57
CA ASN A 4 -0.21 -41.58 48.98
C ASN A 4 -0.20 -40.90 50.39
N ASP A 5 -1.40 -40.46 50.82
CA ASP A 5 -1.90 -40.22 52.21
C ASP A 5 -1.63 -38.85 52.90
N ILE A 6 -2.53 -38.20 53.69
CA ILE A 6 -4.01 -38.06 53.85
C ILE A 6 -4.36 -37.56 55.29
N ASN A 7 -5.47 -36.77 55.42
CA ASN A 7 -6.27 -36.33 56.62
C ASN A 7 -6.18 -34.83 57.03
N LEU A 8 -7.22 -34.12 57.54
CA LEU A 8 -8.70 -34.20 57.36
C LEU A 8 -9.43 -32.98 58.00
N ALA A 9 -10.31 -32.27 57.26
CA ALA A 9 -11.46 -31.43 57.70
C ALA A 9 -11.25 -30.16 58.60
N GLY A 10 -12.22 -29.22 58.71
CA GLY A 10 -13.44 -29.03 57.88
C GLY A 10 -14.73 -28.44 58.52
N ASN A 11 -14.75 -27.11 58.79
CA ASN A 11 -15.83 -26.12 58.50
C ASN A 11 -17.30 -26.13 59.11
N LYS A 12 -17.89 -24.91 59.20
CA LYS A 12 -19.32 -24.42 59.22
C LYS A 12 -20.30 -24.43 60.46
N LEU A 13 -20.64 -23.19 60.90
CA LEU A 13 -21.97 -22.52 61.17
C LEU A 13 -22.93 -22.74 62.39
N ALA A 14 -23.04 -21.67 63.22
CA ALA A 14 -24.23 -20.81 63.57
C ALA A 14 -25.51 -21.28 64.36
N ARG A 15 -26.02 -20.38 65.27
CA ARG A 15 -27.46 -20.04 65.68
C ARG A 15 -27.69 -19.70 67.19
N ILE A 16 -28.65 -18.88 67.71
CA ILE A 16 -29.47 -17.72 67.21
C ILE A 16 -30.35 -17.00 68.33
N ILE A 17 -30.56 -15.65 68.26
CA ILE A 17 -31.67 -14.73 68.76
C ILE A 17 -32.14 -14.63 70.26
N LYS A 18 -32.21 -13.37 70.83
CA LYS A 18 -33.40 -12.62 71.43
C LYS A 18 -32.95 -11.36 72.24
N SER A 19 -33.37 -10.10 72.02
CA SER A 19 -34.70 -9.40 71.85
C SER A 19 -35.43 -9.10 73.18
N ALA A 20 -36.03 -7.93 73.50
CA ALA A 20 -36.33 -6.64 72.80
C ALA A 20 -36.10 -5.41 73.76
N LEU A 21 -36.78 -4.24 73.88
CA LEU A 21 -38.09 -3.57 73.53
C LEU A 21 -37.87 -2.01 73.80
N LEU A 22 -38.72 -0.94 73.70
CA LEU A 22 -40.16 -0.60 73.44
C LEU A 22 -40.35 0.95 73.18
N GLY A 23 -41.32 1.39 72.35
CA GLY A 23 -41.99 2.74 72.37
C GLY A 23 -41.53 3.78 71.33
N ALA A 24 -42.26 4.24 70.28
CA ALA A 24 -43.63 4.81 70.10
C ALA A 24 -43.68 6.36 70.31
N THR A 25 -44.39 7.23 69.53
CA THR A 25 -45.69 7.08 68.83
C THR A 25 -46.03 8.20 67.77
N ILE A 26 -46.46 7.83 66.53
CA ILE A 26 -47.46 8.49 65.60
C ILE A 26 -47.25 9.90 64.93
N VAL A 27 -46.99 9.88 63.59
CA VAL A 27 -47.71 10.47 62.39
C VAL A 27 -48.38 11.87 62.39
N THR A 28 -48.17 12.67 61.31
CA THR A 28 -49.16 13.51 60.53
C THR A 28 -48.59 13.84 59.10
N LEU A 29 -49.18 14.74 58.29
CA LEU A 29 -48.98 14.97 56.82
C LEU A 29 -48.96 16.49 56.41
N SER A 30 -48.43 16.76 55.19
CA SER A 30 -48.84 17.80 54.18
C SER A 30 -48.43 19.30 54.28
N GLY A 31 -48.10 19.90 53.11
CA GLY A 31 -48.05 21.36 52.83
C GLY A 31 -47.11 21.77 51.67
N CYS A 32 -47.52 22.65 50.75
CA CYS A 32 -46.74 23.09 49.55
C CYS A 32 -46.62 24.64 49.46
N PHE A 33 -45.83 25.13 48.48
CA PHE A 33 -45.59 26.56 48.07
C PHE A 33 -44.73 27.41 49.03
N GLY A 34 -43.80 28.29 48.63
CA GLY A 34 -43.40 28.80 47.30
C GLY A 34 -42.72 30.19 47.40
N VAL A 35 -41.67 30.39 46.60
CA VAL A 35 -41.11 31.65 46.01
C VAL A 35 -40.56 32.83 46.88
N ASP A 36 -39.28 33.16 46.61
CA ASP A 36 -38.75 34.46 46.08
C ASP A 36 -37.88 35.46 46.87
N SER A 37 -36.90 36.01 46.13
CA SER A 37 -36.22 37.32 46.17
C SER A 37 -35.24 37.73 47.29
N ASP A 38 -33.97 37.85 46.87
CA ASP A 38 -33.09 39.03 46.89
C ASP A 38 -32.62 39.74 48.20
N ASN A 39 -31.30 39.88 48.32
CA ASN A 39 -30.61 41.09 48.80
C ASN A 39 -29.12 41.06 48.42
N ASP A 40 -28.60 42.14 47.86
CA ASP A 40 -27.16 42.29 47.55
C ASP A 40 -26.66 43.72 47.87
N GLY A 41 -25.38 43.90 48.21
CA GLY A 41 -24.98 45.01 49.08
C GLY A 41 -23.51 45.36 49.37
N ILE A 42 -22.57 45.15 48.43
CA ILE A 42 -21.45 46.09 48.09
C ILE A 42 -20.30 46.38 49.12
N GLU A 43 -19.05 46.35 48.60
CA GLU A 43 -17.77 46.99 49.05
C GLU A 43 -16.96 46.49 50.29
N SER A 44 -15.95 45.65 50.00
CA SER A 44 -14.49 45.81 50.26
C SER A 44 -13.93 46.55 51.50
N ALA A 45 -12.91 45.97 52.19
CA ALA A 45 -11.48 46.36 52.06
C ALA A 45 -10.50 45.91 53.19
N VAL A 46 -9.47 45.12 52.79
CA VAL A 46 -8.01 45.27 53.11
C VAL A 46 -7.43 45.02 54.55
N SER A 47 -6.68 43.90 54.66
CA SER A 47 -5.42 43.60 55.40
C SER A 47 -5.29 43.60 56.95
N ALA A 48 -5.09 42.40 57.53
CA ALA A 48 -3.90 41.91 58.29
C ALA A 48 -3.35 42.64 59.55
N PRO A 49 -2.55 41.96 60.44
CA PRO A 49 -2.56 40.54 60.85
C PRO A 49 -2.52 40.33 62.40
N ASP A 50 -2.69 39.08 62.90
CA ASP A 50 -1.88 38.36 63.94
C ASP A 50 -2.64 37.08 64.42
N THR A 51 -1.92 36.18 65.08
CA THR A 51 -2.22 34.78 65.40
C THR A 51 -3.19 34.54 66.57
N THR A 52 -4.11 33.57 66.45
CA THR A 52 -4.08 32.27 67.20
C THR A 52 -5.38 31.43 67.13
N THR A 53 -5.21 30.13 66.85
CA THR A 53 -6.04 28.96 67.27
C THR A 53 -7.49 28.75 66.79
N GLN A 54 -7.65 27.61 66.12
CA GLN A 54 -8.83 26.72 65.98
C GLN A 54 -9.98 27.12 65.03
N GLN A 55 -10.06 26.33 63.95
CA GLN A 55 -11.16 26.13 63.00
C GLN A 55 -12.49 25.75 63.70
N PRO A 56 -13.64 25.95 63.03
CA PRO A 56 -14.13 24.88 62.16
C PRO A 56 -14.62 25.34 60.77
N ASP A 57 -14.36 24.48 59.78
CA ASP A 57 -15.27 24.03 58.72
C ASP A 57 -16.19 25.07 58.02
N ASP A 58 -15.77 25.47 56.81
CA ASP A 58 -16.58 26.14 55.78
C ASP A 58 -15.94 25.89 54.41
N SER A 59 -16.21 24.73 53.81
CA SER A 59 -15.63 24.31 52.52
C SER A 59 -16.43 24.84 51.32
N SER A 60 -16.39 26.16 51.13
CA SER A 60 -16.74 26.79 49.85
C SER A 60 -15.88 28.03 49.62
N GLN A 61 -14.74 27.84 48.97
CA GLN A 61 -14.01 28.89 48.26
C GLN A 61 -14.23 28.66 46.76
N PRO A 62 -14.17 29.70 45.90
CA PRO A 62 -14.14 29.48 44.47
C PRO A 62 -12.87 28.71 44.09
N GLU A 63 -13.01 27.70 43.24
CA GLU A 63 -11.89 26.97 42.64
C GLU A 63 -10.98 27.99 41.89
N PRO A 64 -9.65 27.97 42.10
CA PRO A 64 -8.72 28.77 41.31
C PRO A 64 -8.45 28.08 39.95
N GLU A 65 -8.26 28.88 38.90
CA GLU A 65 -7.74 28.40 37.61
C GLU A 65 -6.34 27.79 37.78
N ILE A 66 -6.02 26.73 37.01
CA ILE A 66 -4.66 26.17 36.90
C ILE A 66 -3.66 27.28 36.52
N PRO A 67 -2.64 27.55 37.37
CA PRO A 67 -1.53 28.40 37.04
C PRO A 67 -0.25 27.54 37.03
N ASP A 68 -0.17 26.62 36.06
CA ASP A 68 1.06 25.89 35.75
C ASP A 68 2.24 26.89 35.66
N LEU A 69 3.45 26.44 36.04
CA LEU A 69 4.67 27.23 35.81
C LEU A 69 4.92 27.37 34.32
N ALA A 70 4.38 28.42 33.70
CA ALA A 70 4.58 28.67 32.28
C ALA A 70 6.08 28.82 32.00
N LEU A 71 6.59 28.09 30.99
CA LEU A 71 7.98 28.16 30.55
C LEU A 71 8.42 29.60 30.22
N ALA A 72 7.47 30.49 29.91
CA ALA A 72 7.69 31.93 29.74
C ALA A 72 8.19 32.64 31.02
N ASP A 73 7.70 32.27 32.22
CA ASP A 73 8.03 32.89 33.51
C ASP A 73 9.35 32.35 34.12
N ILE A 74 9.86 31.23 33.60
CA ILE A 74 11.14 30.63 34.02
C ILE A 74 12.31 31.39 33.37
N GLU A 75 13.24 31.95 34.16
CA GLU A 75 14.47 32.61 33.63
C GLU A 75 15.58 31.60 33.31
N VAL A 76 15.68 30.52 34.09
CA VAL A 76 16.57 29.35 33.90
C VAL A 76 15.86 28.14 34.50
N ARG A 77 15.85 26.98 33.83
CA ARG A 77 15.24 25.73 34.35
C ARG A 77 15.87 25.35 35.69
N ASP A 78 15.08 24.88 36.65
CA ASP A 78 15.61 24.20 37.85
C ASP A 78 15.96 22.73 37.50
N ARG A 79 16.62 22.03 38.42
CA ARG A 79 17.07 20.63 38.20
C ARG A 79 15.89 19.68 37.96
N PRO A 80 16.07 18.64 37.12
CA PRO A 80 15.13 17.52 37.11
C PRO A 80 15.20 16.81 38.48
N HIS A 81 14.10 16.20 38.87
CA HIS A 81 13.94 15.55 40.17
C HIS A 81 13.41 14.12 40.00
N ILE A 82 13.49 13.34 41.10
CA ILE A 82 12.93 11.99 41.15
C ILE A 82 11.55 12.07 41.83
N ASP A 83 10.48 11.76 41.10
CA ASP A 83 9.19 11.49 41.71
C ASP A 83 9.08 10.00 42.09
N THR A 84 8.29 9.75 43.13
CA THR A 84 8.03 8.45 43.76
C THR A 84 6.53 8.15 43.90
N SER A 85 5.65 9.06 43.44
CA SER A 85 4.19 8.99 43.67
C SER A 85 3.53 7.73 43.11
N LEU A 86 4.14 7.13 42.07
CA LEU A 86 3.72 5.91 41.41
C LEU A 86 4.12 4.61 42.15
N GLY A 87 4.87 4.71 43.25
CA GLY A 87 5.40 3.55 43.99
C GLY A 87 6.70 2.97 43.44
N TYR A 88 7.21 3.57 42.37
CA TYR A 88 8.55 3.40 41.79
C TYR A 88 9.10 4.79 41.42
N ASN A 89 10.38 4.85 41.08
CA ASN A 89 11.07 6.11 40.81
C ASN A 89 10.98 6.48 39.32
N VAL A 90 10.66 7.74 39.02
CA VAL A 90 10.66 8.32 37.66
C VAL A 90 11.38 9.66 37.65
N ILE A 91 12.03 10.03 36.54
CA ILE A 91 12.63 11.37 36.38
C ILE A 91 11.57 12.33 35.86
N GLN A 92 11.40 13.49 36.49
CA GLN A 92 10.57 14.58 35.99
C GLN A 92 11.35 15.90 35.94
N THR A 93 10.95 16.82 35.06
CA THR A 93 11.48 18.19 34.96
C THR A 93 11.10 19.04 36.18
N ASP A 94 11.54 20.30 36.20
CA ASP A 94 11.01 21.36 37.07
C ASP A 94 9.53 21.74 36.79
N MET A 95 8.93 21.19 35.73
CA MET A 95 7.55 21.41 35.29
C MET A 95 6.68 20.13 35.37
N ASN A 96 7.14 19.06 36.05
CA ASN A 96 6.43 17.78 36.18
C ASN A 96 6.11 17.09 34.84
N THR A 97 7.05 17.17 33.90
CA THR A 97 7.02 16.48 32.60
C THR A 97 8.20 15.51 32.46
N SER A 98 8.12 14.57 31.52
CA SER A 98 9.27 13.73 31.16
C SER A 98 10.25 14.51 30.27
N LEU A 99 11.51 14.06 30.24
CA LEU A 99 12.54 14.55 29.32
C LEU A 99 12.28 13.96 27.91
N ARG A 100 12.15 14.79 26.86
CA ARG A 100 12.13 14.33 25.45
C ARG A 100 13.06 15.17 24.59
N GLY A 101 13.66 14.54 23.60
CA GLY A 101 14.46 15.22 22.58
C GLY A 101 15.30 14.28 21.71
N VAL A 102 16.41 14.84 21.23
CA VAL A 102 17.29 14.27 20.22
C VAL A 102 18.75 14.42 20.63
N SER A 103 19.68 13.93 19.79
CA SER A 103 21.08 13.75 20.15
C SER A 103 22.07 14.55 19.27
N LEU A 104 23.30 14.68 19.74
CA LEU A 104 24.42 15.33 19.05
C LEU A 104 25.72 14.59 19.36
N SER A 105 26.44 14.06 18.36
CA SER A 105 27.85 13.68 18.60
C SER A 105 28.80 14.79 18.21
N LEU A 106 29.68 15.12 19.16
CA LEU A 106 30.89 15.92 18.94
C LEU A 106 32.15 15.06 19.20
N ASP A 107 32.00 13.75 19.38
CA ASP A 107 32.99 12.91 20.03
C ASP A 107 34.19 12.56 19.12
N GLY A 108 33.92 12.33 17.84
CA GLY A 108 34.91 12.13 16.75
C GLY A 108 34.40 11.31 15.55
N GLY A 109 33.18 10.77 15.63
CA GLY A 109 32.51 10.05 14.53
C GLY A 109 32.95 8.58 14.40
N ASP A 110 32.10 7.76 13.77
CA ASP A 110 32.44 6.37 13.42
C ASP A 110 32.82 6.27 11.93
N PRO A 111 34.03 5.80 11.57
CA PRO A 111 35.18 5.48 12.45
C PRO A 111 35.98 6.72 12.85
N TYR A 112 36.73 6.62 13.95
CA TYR A 112 37.55 7.71 14.53
C TYR A 112 38.31 8.59 13.50
N ASN A 113 37.95 9.88 13.44
CA ASN A 113 38.30 10.86 12.40
C ASN A 113 37.64 10.65 11.03
N ALA A 114 36.36 10.32 11.00
CA ALA A 114 35.51 10.81 9.92
C ALA A 114 35.67 12.34 9.82
N GLU A 115 35.81 12.91 8.61
CA GLU A 115 36.02 14.36 8.43
C GLU A 115 34.71 15.18 8.61
N GLN A 116 33.82 14.73 9.50
CA GLN A 116 32.54 15.38 9.83
C GLN A 116 32.77 16.73 10.49
N ALA A 117 32.01 17.74 10.07
CA ALA A 117 32.00 19.06 10.69
C ALA A 117 31.28 19.00 12.04
N LYS A 118 32.00 19.28 13.12
CA LYS A 118 31.41 19.48 14.46
C LYS A 118 30.58 20.75 14.48
N THR A 119 29.28 20.61 14.25
CA THR A 119 28.31 21.71 14.24
C THR A 119 27.41 21.61 15.46
N ILE A 120 26.85 22.73 15.88
CA ILE A 120 25.89 22.82 16.98
C ILE A 120 24.66 23.62 16.50
N PRO A 121 23.44 23.35 17.00
CA PRO A 121 22.25 24.09 16.62
C PRO A 121 22.36 25.58 16.97
N THR A 122 21.73 26.46 16.19
CA THR A 122 21.58 27.87 16.57
C THR A 122 20.53 28.05 17.67
N ILE A 123 20.45 29.25 18.26
CA ILE A 123 19.42 29.53 19.28
C ILE A 123 18.02 29.43 18.68
N GLU A 124 17.83 29.86 17.43
CA GLU A 124 16.56 29.78 16.71
C GLU A 124 16.12 28.31 16.49
N GLN A 125 17.07 27.40 16.27
CA GLN A 125 16.79 25.96 16.16
C GLN A 125 16.41 25.34 17.51
N LEU A 126 17.09 25.71 18.60
CA LEU A 126 16.70 25.25 19.94
C LEU A 126 15.37 25.86 20.42
N GLU A 127 15.07 27.10 20.05
CA GLU A 127 13.75 27.71 20.27
C GLU A 127 12.66 26.97 19.46
N SER A 128 12.95 26.55 18.23
CA SER A 128 12.04 25.72 17.40
C SER A 128 11.80 24.32 18.00
N LEU A 129 12.85 23.64 18.50
CA LEU A 129 12.71 22.37 19.23
C LEU A 129 11.70 22.48 20.39
N VAL A 130 11.72 23.61 21.10
CA VAL A 130 10.86 23.88 22.27
C VAL A 130 9.46 24.35 21.88
N HIS A 131 9.33 25.20 20.87
CA HIS A 131 8.08 25.88 20.53
C HIS A 131 7.28 25.18 19.42
N ASP A 132 7.95 24.56 18.44
CA ASP A 132 7.30 23.94 17.29
C ASP A 132 7.26 22.41 17.47
N TYR A 133 8.34 21.81 17.98
CA TYR A 133 8.46 20.36 18.21
C TYR A 133 8.22 19.92 19.66
N GLY A 134 7.87 20.84 20.56
CA GLY A 134 7.45 20.51 21.95
C GLY A 134 8.46 19.72 22.81
N PHE A 135 9.72 19.63 22.38
CA PHE A 135 10.82 18.98 23.09
C PHE A 135 11.33 19.86 24.24
N ASN A 136 12.09 19.27 25.17
CA ASN A 136 12.64 20.00 26.31
C ASN A 136 14.07 19.60 26.69
N THR A 137 14.69 18.66 25.97
CA THR A 137 16.00 18.11 26.30
C THR A 137 16.85 17.94 25.04
N LEU A 138 18.17 18.02 25.21
CA LEU A 138 19.17 17.75 24.18
C LEU A 138 20.25 16.83 24.77
N HIS A 139 20.63 15.77 24.06
CA HIS A 139 21.71 14.86 24.46
C HIS A 139 22.99 15.16 23.66
N VAL A 140 24.18 15.09 24.29
CA VAL A 140 25.46 15.29 23.61
C VAL A 140 26.57 14.30 24.03
N TYR A 141 27.11 13.57 23.05
CA TYR A 141 28.36 12.81 23.17
C TYR A 141 29.52 13.80 23.02
N LEU A 142 29.98 14.35 24.14
CA LEU A 142 30.80 15.56 24.10
C LEU A 142 32.27 15.28 23.76
N GLU A 143 32.87 14.19 24.21
CA GLU A 143 34.20 13.71 23.80
C GLU A 143 34.20 12.18 23.82
N GLY A 144 35.04 11.49 23.03
CA GLY A 144 34.99 10.03 22.92
C GLY A 144 36.16 9.28 23.61
N ASP A 145 35.90 8.08 24.12
CA ASP A 145 36.90 7.14 24.66
C ASP A 145 37.03 5.87 23.80
N ALA A 146 38.20 5.69 23.17
CA ALA A 146 38.53 4.61 22.23
C ALA A 146 40.03 4.30 22.29
N GLU A 147 40.48 3.08 21.95
CA GLU A 147 41.91 2.69 21.98
C GLU A 147 42.76 3.60 21.08
N GLN A 148 42.20 4.04 19.96
CA GLN A 148 42.90 4.80 18.93
C GLN A 148 42.95 6.32 19.15
N ASN A 149 42.23 6.87 20.15
CA ASN A 149 42.02 8.31 20.30
C ASN A 149 43.16 9.02 21.09
N PRO A 150 44.11 9.74 20.42
CA PRO A 150 45.17 10.53 21.07
C PRO A 150 44.71 11.79 21.80
N ASP A 151 43.46 12.22 21.67
CA ASP A 151 43.02 13.53 22.11
C ASP A 151 42.88 13.60 23.64
N ALA A 152 43.43 14.68 24.20
CA ALA A 152 43.32 14.97 25.61
C ALA A 152 41.92 15.49 25.95
N VAL A 153 41.46 15.21 27.17
CA VAL A 153 40.23 15.79 27.72
C VAL A 153 40.26 17.32 27.63
N GLY A 154 39.16 17.92 27.17
CA GLY A 154 39.02 19.37 27.00
C GLY A 154 39.23 19.88 25.58
N VAL A 155 39.26 19.01 24.56
CA VAL A 155 39.35 19.43 23.14
C VAL A 155 38.09 20.16 22.67
N ASN A 156 36.92 19.76 23.17
CA ASN A 156 35.64 20.39 22.81
C ASN A 156 35.18 21.43 23.85
N GLU A 157 36.06 21.89 24.75
CA GLU A 157 35.68 22.73 25.90
C GLU A 157 34.93 24.02 25.51
N THR A 158 35.26 24.62 24.36
CA THR A 158 34.57 25.81 23.83
C THR A 158 33.18 25.51 23.28
N LEU A 159 32.99 24.37 22.60
CA LEU A 159 31.67 23.94 22.10
C LEU A 159 30.74 23.58 23.27
N ALA A 160 31.31 22.99 24.32
CA ALA A 160 30.58 22.72 25.57
C ALA A 160 30.09 24.02 26.24
N ASP A 161 30.93 25.05 26.32
CA ASP A 161 30.52 26.36 26.86
C ASP A 161 29.39 27.00 26.03
N GLU A 162 29.46 26.86 24.70
CA GLU A 162 28.47 27.42 23.77
C GLU A 162 27.14 26.66 23.84
N LEU A 163 27.16 25.32 23.86
CA LEU A 163 25.97 24.49 23.95
C LEU A 163 25.26 24.60 25.31
N VAL A 164 26.02 24.71 26.41
CA VAL A 164 25.47 24.97 27.76
C VAL A 164 24.80 26.34 27.82
N GLU A 165 25.36 27.35 27.15
CA GLU A 165 24.76 28.69 27.07
C GLU A 165 23.48 28.72 26.22
N LEU A 166 23.52 28.11 25.03
CA LEU A 166 22.40 28.05 24.09
C LEU A 166 21.20 27.29 24.67
N THR A 167 21.42 26.09 25.23
CA THR A 167 20.36 25.31 25.90
C THR A 167 19.75 26.05 27.08
N ARG A 168 20.55 26.82 27.84
CA ARG A 168 20.03 27.65 28.93
C ARG A 168 19.13 28.78 28.42
N GLN A 169 19.46 29.39 27.28
CA GLN A 169 18.67 30.45 26.66
C GLN A 169 17.34 29.90 26.08
N ALA A 170 17.39 28.75 25.39
CA ALA A 170 16.21 28.04 24.91
C ALA A 170 15.38 27.36 26.04
N LYS A 171 15.92 27.31 27.27
CA LYS A 171 15.31 26.68 28.45
C LYS A 171 15.12 25.15 28.29
N MET A 172 16.04 24.52 27.57
CA MET A 172 16.16 23.06 27.44
C MET A 172 17.09 22.49 28.51
N TYR A 173 16.88 21.22 28.88
CA TYR A 173 17.87 20.41 29.57
C TYR A 173 18.99 19.97 28.61
N LEU A 174 20.19 19.76 29.14
CA LEU A 174 21.35 19.26 28.39
C LEU A 174 21.94 18.05 29.10
N ILE A 175 21.78 16.86 28.53
CA ILE A 175 22.47 15.63 28.97
C ILE A 175 23.85 15.62 28.32
N ILE A 176 24.92 15.63 29.12
CA ILE A 176 26.29 15.49 28.64
C ILE A 176 26.77 14.07 28.95
N THR A 177 27.24 13.34 27.94
CA THR A 177 27.92 12.03 28.09
C THR A 177 29.34 12.06 27.49
N ILE A 178 30.09 10.98 27.73
CA ILE A 178 31.37 10.66 27.05
C ILE A 178 31.11 9.48 26.09
N GLY A 179 31.30 9.73 24.79
CA GLY A 179 31.02 8.79 23.69
C GLY A 179 32.10 7.72 23.49
N ASN A 180 31.94 6.90 22.45
CA ASN A 180 32.80 5.74 22.18
C ASN A 180 33.57 5.80 20.85
N ASN A 181 33.31 6.79 19.98
CA ASN A 181 34.10 7.05 18.77
C ASN A 181 34.22 5.84 17.78
N GLY A 182 33.14 5.06 17.64
CA GLY A 182 33.10 3.82 16.87
C GLY A 182 33.65 2.58 17.59
N GLU A 183 34.14 2.70 18.83
CA GLU A 183 34.61 1.59 19.66
C GLU A 183 33.65 1.28 20.84
N ASN A 184 32.35 1.25 20.52
CA ASN A 184 31.21 1.02 21.43
C ASN A 184 31.29 -0.27 22.27
N GLY A 185 30.60 -0.28 23.41
CA GLY A 185 30.47 -1.44 24.29
C GLY A 185 31.66 -1.68 25.22
N ALA A 186 32.52 -0.67 25.44
CA ALA A 186 33.67 -0.74 26.32
C ALA A 186 34.11 0.64 26.85
N ILE A 187 34.62 0.67 28.09
CA ILE A 187 35.46 1.78 28.59
C ILE A 187 36.94 1.44 28.37
N HIS A 188 37.60 2.18 27.48
CA HIS A 188 39.00 1.98 27.09
C HIS A 188 39.97 2.62 28.08
N SER A 189 39.65 3.79 28.62
CA SER A 189 40.49 4.55 29.54
C SER A 189 39.69 5.21 30.67
N MET A 190 39.56 4.49 31.79
CA MET A 190 39.08 5.07 33.06
C MET A 190 39.89 6.31 33.50
N GLU A 191 41.15 6.48 33.08
CA GLU A 191 41.91 7.71 33.33
C GLU A 191 41.36 8.89 32.50
N LYS A 192 40.87 8.64 31.27
CA LYS A 192 40.19 9.62 30.43
C LYS A 192 38.79 9.96 30.96
N SER A 193 37.93 8.97 31.20
CA SER A 193 36.56 9.18 31.70
C SER A 193 36.54 9.91 33.06
N LEU A 194 37.44 9.53 33.98
CA LEU A 194 37.56 10.25 35.26
C LEU A 194 38.17 11.65 35.08
N ALA A 195 39.08 11.88 34.13
CA ALA A 195 39.59 13.22 33.84
C ALA A 195 38.51 14.13 33.22
N PHE A 196 37.67 13.58 32.33
CA PHE A 196 36.50 14.25 31.74
C PHE A 196 35.57 14.78 32.83
N TRP A 197 35.17 13.92 33.78
CA TRP A 197 34.32 14.35 34.90
C TRP A 197 34.99 15.31 35.88
N ASN A 198 36.32 15.23 36.06
CA ASN A 198 37.04 16.23 36.86
C ASN A 198 37.15 17.61 36.16
N LEU A 199 37.00 17.68 34.84
CA LEU A 199 36.93 18.94 34.09
C LEU A 199 35.49 19.44 33.98
N TYR A 200 34.68 18.78 33.16
CA TYR A 200 33.32 19.23 32.80
C TYR A 200 32.37 19.17 33.99
N GLY A 201 32.42 18.06 34.74
CA GLY A 201 31.64 17.91 35.98
C GLY A 201 31.87 19.05 36.98
N ALA A 202 33.13 19.48 37.13
CA ALA A 202 33.50 20.60 38.01
C ALA A 202 33.15 21.99 37.45
N LYS A 203 32.95 22.10 36.13
CA LYS A 203 32.71 23.34 35.40
C LYS A 203 31.21 23.70 35.38
N TYR A 204 30.35 22.76 35.00
CA TYR A 204 28.91 22.99 34.85
C TYR A 204 28.07 22.58 36.08
N LYS A 205 28.71 22.21 37.20
CA LYS A 205 28.05 21.83 38.46
C LYS A 205 27.01 22.82 39.01
N ASP A 206 27.14 24.10 38.67
CA ASP A 206 26.25 25.18 39.14
C ASP A 206 25.16 25.51 38.11
N GLU A 207 25.21 24.90 36.92
CA GLU A 207 24.14 24.93 35.92
C GLU A 207 23.04 23.94 36.35
N THR A 208 21.80 24.40 36.37
CA THR A 208 20.64 23.62 36.85
C THR A 208 20.03 22.74 35.77
N HIS A 209 20.05 23.19 34.50
CA HIS A 209 19.56 22.47 33.33
C HIS A 209 20.51 21.36 32.80
N VAL A 210 21.74 21.29 33.31
CA VAL A 210 22.71 20.28 32.86
C VAL A 210 22.58 18.99 33.68
N ILE A 211 22.59 17.86 32.98
CA ILE A 211 22.52 16.49 33.48
C ILE A 211 23.81 15.77 33.06
N TYR A 212 24.33 14.88 33.89
CA TYR A 212 25.57 14.14 33.62
C TYR A 212 25.33 12.64 33.45
N GLU A 213 25.50 12.12 32.25
CA GLU A 213 25.50 10.68 32.00
C GLU A 213 26.93 10.14 32.03
N ALA A 214 27.23 9.19 32.92
CA ALA A 214 28.61 8.90 33.30
C ALA A 214 29.50 8.32 32.18
N HIS A 215 28.96 7.52 31.27
CA HIS A 215 29.68 6.97 30.10
C HIS A 215 28.71 6.30 29.12
N ASN A 216 28.81 6.62 27.84
CA ASN A 216 28.05 5.95 26.80
C ASN A 216 28.51 4.49 26.61
N GLU A 217 27.56 3.59 26.34
CA GLU A 217 27.73 2.15 26.08
C GLU A 217 29.01 1.50 26.67
N PRO A 218 29.17 1.45 28.02
CA PRO A 218 30.41 1.03 28.65
C PRO A 218 30.62 -0.50 28.66
N VAL A 219 29.59 -1.26 28.28
CA VAL A 219 29.55 -2.73 28.19
C VAL A 219 28.67 -3.11 26.98
N SER A 220 29.15 -4.03 26.14
CA SER A 220 28.45 -4.42 24.91
C SER A 220 27.25 -5.35 25.13
N LEU A 221 26.23 -5.18 24.28
CA LEU A 221 24.99 -5.96 24.23
C LEU A 221 24.19 -5.87 25.54
N ILE A 222 23.57 -6.99 25.93
CA ILE A 222 22.58 -7.10 27.00
C ILE A 222 23.16 -7.04 28.43
N ASN A 223 22.28 -6.81 29.42
CA ASN A 223 22.64 -6.66 30.83
C ASN A 223 23.40 -7.87 31.41
N GLU A 224 23.21 -9.09 30.86
CA GLU A 224 23.95 -10.30 31.29
C GLU A 224 25.48 -10.20 31.15
N ASN A 225 25.98 -9.32 30.27
CA ASN A 225 27.42 -9.12 30.07
C ASN A 225 28.09 -8.28 31.18
N TRP A 226 27.31 -7.57 32.00
CA TRP A 226 27.84 -6.65 33.02
C TRP A 226 28.54 -7.39 34.15
N THR A 227 29.81 -7.05 34.41
CA THR A 227 30.58 -7.69 35.48
C THR A 227 30.67 -6.82 36.73
N GLU A 228 31.03 -7.44 37.86
CA GLU A 228 31.47 -6.78 39.09
C GLU A 228 32.51 -5.66 38.84
N GLN A 229 33.39 -5.80 37.84
CA GLN A 229 34.38 -4.78 37.52
C GLN A 229 33.74 -3.53 36.88
N ASP A 230 32.62 -3.69 36.18
CA ASP A 230 31.94 -2.62 35.45
C ASP A 230 31.01 -1.83 36.37
N TRP A 231 30.35 -2.51 37.31
CA TRP A 231 29.72 -1.85 38.47
C TRP A 231 30.74 -1.07 39.33
N GLN A 232 31.95 -1.60 39.51
CA GLN A 232 33.04 -0.85 40.16
C GLN A 232 33.55 0.34 39.33
N ARG A 233 33.40 0.34 37.99
CA ARG A 233 33.70 1.50 37.12
C ARG A 233 32.62 2.57 37.27
N GLN A 234 31.34 2.19 37.20
CA GLN A 234 30.20 3.08 37.47
C GLN A 234 30.31 3.75 38.85
N ALA A 235 30.63 2.97 39.90
CA ALA A 235 30.84 3.50 41.25
C ALA A 235 31.99 4.53 41.34
N GLN A 236 33.07 4.36 40.57
CA GLN A 236 34.19 5.30 40.51
C GLN A 236 33.82 6.60 39.78
N MET A 237 33.05 6.51 38.70
CA MET A 237 32.56 7.69 37.99
C MET A 237 31.55 8.46 38.84
N TYR A 238 30.61 7.77 39.50
CA TYR A 238 29.69 8.36 40.46
C TYR A 238 30.41 9.09 41.61
N GLU A 239 31.40 8.47 42.27
CA GLU A 239 32.18 9.11 43.34
C GLU A 239 32.96 10.34 42.82
N ALA A 240 33.52 10.26 41.61
CA ALA A 240 34.25 11.38 41.01
C ALA A 240 33.34 12.57 40.66
N ILE A 241 32.20 12.31 40.00
CA ILE A 241 31.21 13.35 39.66
C ILE A 241 30.66 13.97 40.94
N ARG A 242 30.17 13.18 41.90
CA ARG A 242 29.66 13.69 43.19
C ARG A 242 30.68 14.50 44.00
N THR A 243 31.98 14.24 43.83
CA THR A 243 33.05 14.99 44.49
C THR A 243 33.17 16.42 43.97
N VAL A 244 32.82 16.68 42.70
CA VAL A 244 32.91 18.01 42.06
C VAL A 244 31.55 18.68 41.87
N ALA A 245 30.50 17.89 41.68
CA ALA A 245 29.11 18.29 41.44
C ALA A 245 28.18 17.48 42.36
N PRO A 246 27.97 17.93 43.61
CA PRO A 246 27.16 17.18 44.57
C PRO A 246 25.67 17.13 44.17
N ASP A 247 25.16 18.22 43.60
CA ASP A 247 23.72 18.47 43.44
C ASP A 247 23.18 18.15 42.03
N THR A 248 24.03 17.94 41.03
CA THR A 248 23.63 17.65 39.64
C THR A 248 23.04 16.24 39.48
N MET A 249 22.02 16.06 38.64
CA MET A 249 21.47 14.73 38.31
C MET A 249 22.53 13.88 37.61
N ILE A 250 22.67 12.61 38.01
CA ILE A 250 23.61 11.66 37.39
C ILE A 250 22.85 10.47 36.81
N LEU A 251 23.09 10.19 35.53
CA LEU A 251 22.68 8.96 34.88
C LEU A 251 23.86 7.97 34.89
N LEU A 252 23.60 6.73 35.31
CA LEU A 252 24.56 5.62 35.32
C LEU A 252 24.08 4.49 34.40
N GLY A 253 24.92 3.49 34.15
CA GLY A 253 24.56 2.37 33.30
C GLY A 253 24.86 2.65 31.83
N SER A 254 23.93 3.31 31.12
CA SER A 254 23.94 3.47 29.66
C SER A 254 24.05 2.12 28.95
N PHE A 255 23.11 1.22 29.27
CA PHE A 255 23.10 -0.15 28.75
C PHE A 255 22.85 -0.15 27.24
N MET A 256 23.80 -0.63 26.42
CA MET A 256 23.67 -0.78 24.96
C MET A 256 22.39 -1.54 24.54
N SER A 257 21.92 -2.48 25.36
CA SER A 257 20.64 -3.14 25.16
C SER A 257 20.00 -3.44 26.51
N PHE A 258 18.87 -2.79 26.84
CA PHE A 258 18.22 -2.91 28.14
C PHE A 258 17.43 -4.22 28.32
N TYR A 259 18.15 -5.34 28.27
CA TYR A 259 17.60 -6.69 28.40
C TYR A 259 18.23 -7.44 29.57
N GLY A 260 17.42 -7.81 30.56
CA GLY A 260 17.83 -8.60 31.73
C GLY A 260 17.71 -7.82 33.03
N GLY A 261 16.50 -7.75 33.59
CA GLY A 261 16.20 -6.97 34.79
C GLY A 261 16.93 -7.44 36.06
N SER A 262 17.15 -8.74 36.23
CA SER A 262 17.81 -9.31 37.42
C SER A 262 19.25 -8.81 37.60
N GLU A 263 19.98 -8.69 36.49
CA GLU A 263 21.40 -8.35 36.46
C GLU A 263 21.60 -6.84 36.64
N ALA A 264 20.76 -6.02 36.02
CA ALA A 264 20.73 -4.58 36.25
C ALA A 264 20.27 -4.21 37.67
N ILE A 265 19.26 -4.91 38.23
CA ILE A 265 18.84 -4.74 39.64
C ILE A 265 19.97 -5.15 40.60
N ALA A 266 20.69 -6.24 40.34
CA ALA A 266 21.83 -6.63 41.18
C ALA A 266 22.96 -5.58 41.17
N GLY A 267 23.15 -4.89 40.03
CA GLY A 267 24.01 -3.70 39.93
C GLY A 267 23.49 -2.53 40.77
N ALA A 268 22.21 -2.22 40.67
CA ALA A 268 21.56 -1.15 41.43
C ALA A 268 21.62 -1.37 42.95
N ASP A 269 21.32 -2.59 43.43
CA ASP A 269 21.47 -3.00 44.83
C ASP A 269 22.91 -2.83 45.32
N SER A 270 23.89 -3.19 44.50
CA SER A 270 25.32 -3.08 44.83
C SER A 270 25.78 -1.63 44.94
N LEU A 271 25.35 -0.76 44.02
CA LEU A 271 25.57 0.68 44.09
C LEU A 271 24.90 1.29 45.33
N LYS A 272 23.69 0.83 45.70
CA LYS A 272 22.97 1.29 46.88
C LYS A 272 23.58 0.81 48.21
N GLU A 273 24.17 -0.40 48.29
CA GLU A 273 24.95 -0.81 49.48
C GLU A 273 26.17 0.10 49.69
N GLN A 274 26.81 0.56 48.61
CA GLN A 274 27.94 1.50 48.68
C GLN A 274 27.50 2.95 48.96
N PHE A 275 26.37 3.38 48.39
CA PHE A 275 25.85 4.75 48.43
C PHE A 275 24.34 4.74 48.79
N PRO A 276 23.96 4.72 50.09
CA PRO A 276 22.59 4.42 50.51
C PRO A 276 21.49 5.31 49.92
N ASP A 277 21.81 6.58 49.70
CA ASP A 277 20.88 7.64 49.28
C ASP A 277 21.08 8.00 47.78
N ILE A 278 21.61 7.08 46.97
CA ILE A 278 22.01 7.34 45.57
C ILE A 278 20.87 7.72 44.64
N TRP A 279 19.74 6.99 44.71
CA TRP A 279 18.60 7.18 43.81
C TRP A 279 17.71 8.37 44.16
N ASP A 280 18.05 9.15 45.20
CA ASP A 280 17.40 10.43 45.50
C ASP A 280 17.79 11.52 44.47
N ASN A 281 18.89 11.35 43.71
CA ASN A 281 19.38 12.28 42.68
C ASN A 281 20.19 11.57 41.57
N ALA A 282 19.89 10.30 41.30
CA ALA A 282 20.52 9.54 40.22
C ALA A 282 19.55 8.52 39.63
N ALA A 283 19.81 8.15 38.38
CA ALA A 283 18.98 7.25 37.58
C ALA A 283 19.85 6.31 36.73
N PHE A 284 19.21 5.39 36.01
CA PHE A 284 19.86 4.62 34.96
C PHE A 284 19.47 5.14 33.57
N ALA A 285 20.49 5.47 32.77
CA ALA A 285 20.40 5.62 31.33
C ALA A 285 20.37 4.23 30.68
N PHE A 286 19.63 4.07 29.58
CA PHE A 286 19.58 2.82 28.82
C PHE A 286 19.26 3.03 27.34
N HIS A 287 19.74 2.12 26.49
CA HIS A 287 19.50 2.10 25.06
C HIS A 287 18.61 0.91 24.67
N ALA A 288 17.91 1.04 23.54
CA ALA A 288 16.80 0.18 23.19
C ALA A 288 17.08 -0.89 22.12
N TYR A 289 18.33 -0.97 21.62
CA TYR A 289 18.78 -1.71 20.42
C TYR A 289 18.67 -3.27 20.44
N TRP A 290 17.54 -3.85 20.88
CA TRP A 290 17.39 -5.31 20.94
C TRP A 290 15.97 -5.79 20.56
N ASP A 291 15.02 -5.76 21.49
CA ASP A 291 13.60 -5.98 21.21
C ASP A 291 12.74 -5.30 22.29
N LEU A 292 11.63 -4.66 21.87
CA LEU A 292 10.76 -3.89 22.78
C LEU A 292 10.17 -4.73 23.93
N PRO A 293 9.65 -5.96 23.73
CA PRO A 293 9.21 -6.82 24.83
C PRO A 293 10.32 -7.09 25.87
N GLY A 294 11.56 -7.21 25.41
CA GLY A 294 12.76 -7.33 26.22
C GLY A 294 13.04 -6.09 27.07
N VAL A 295 12.93 -4.91 26.47
CA VAL A 295 13.05 -3.60 27.13
C VAL A 295 11.94 -3.41 28.17
N GLU A 296 10.67 -3.62 27.80
CA GLU A 296 9.52 -3.56 28.71
C GLU A 296 9.64 -4.54 29.88
N SER A 297 10.04 -5.79 29.62
CA SER A 297 10.21 -6.80 30.69
C SER A 297 11.29 -6.40 31.71
N THR A 298 12.28 -5.62 31.25
CA THR A 298 13.33 -5.06 32.09
C THR A 298 12.81 -3.84 32.86
N ILE A 299 12.11 -2.89 32.21
CA ILE A 299 11.44 -1.76 32.86
C ILE A 299 10.47 -2.23 33.96
N ALA A 300 9.64 -3.24 33.69
CA ALA A 300 8.68 -3.81 34.62
C ALA A 300 9.33 -4.38 35.90
N ALA A 301 10.60 -4.82 35.82
CA ALA A 301 11.35 -5.25 36.99
C ALA A 301 11.74 -4.06 37.91
N PHE A 302 12.07 -2.90 37.34
CA PHE A 302 12.38 -1.67 38.08
C PHE A 302 11.11 -1.01 38.67
N LYS A 303 9.95 -1.10 37.99
CA LYS A 303 8.64 -0.63 38.48
C LYS A 303 8.17 -1.34 39.79
N GLY A 304 8.91 -2.33 40.29
CA GLY A 304 8.60 -3.06 41.52
C GLY A 304 8.97 -2.40 42.85
N SER A 305 9.77 -1.31 42.87
CA SER A 305 10.10 -0.59 44.13
C SER A 305 10.72 0.79 43.90
N THR A 306 10.46 1.75 44.81
CA THR A 306 11.27 2.98 44.96
C THR A 306 12.69 2.73 45.48
N ASP A 307 13.05 1.49 45.82
CA ASP A 307 14.42 1.14 46.19
C ASP A 307 15.40 1.13 45.00
N TYR A 308 14.90 1.07 43.76
CA TYR A 308 15.66 0.99 42.51
C TYR A 308 15.78 2.37 41.80
N PRO A 309 16.72 2.58 40.87
CA PRO A 309 16.83 3.84 40.12
C PRO A 309 15.58 4.14 39.29
N ALA A 310 15.34 5.43 39.05
CA ALA A 310 14.51 5.84 37.92
C ALA A 310 15.19 5.49 36.59
N LEU A 311 14.41 5.41 35.51
CA LEU A 311 14.91 5.08 34.17
C LEU A 311 14.73 6.26 33.22
N VAL A 312 15.66 6.41 32.28
CA VAL A 312 15.59 7.30 31.12
C VAL A 312 16.25 6.61 29.95
N ASN A 313 15.59 6.62 28.79
CA ASN A 313 16.23 6.23 27.54
C ASN A 313 17.08 7.40 27.02
N THR A 314 18.32 7.11 26.63
CA THR A 314 19.30 8.12 26.17
C THR A 314 19.72 7.94 24.71
N GLU A 315 19.32 6.82 24.10
CA GLU A 315 19.63 6.48 22.71
C GLU A 315 18.70 5.36 22.21
N PHE A 316 18.16 5.50 21.01
CA PHE A 316 17.53 4.43 20.24
C PHE A 316 17.52 4.82 18.76
N TRP A 317 17.45 3.84 17.85
CA TRP A 317 17.49 4.10 16.41
C TRP A 317 16.24 4.88 15.98
N PRO A 318 16.35 5.95 15.15
CA PRO A 318 15.17 6.76 14.80
C PRO A 318 14.00 5.97 14.20
N GLY A 319 14.28 4.94 13.38
CA GLY A 319 13.24 4.08 12.81
C GLY A 319 12.54 3.14 13.80
N ASP A 320 13.04 2.96 15.03
CA ASP A 320 12.33 2.20 16.08
C ASP A 320 11.10 2.95 16.61
N THR A 321 10.88 4.23 16.27
CA THR A 321 9.57 4.87 16.43
C THR A 321 8.49 4.07 15.69
N LYS A 322 8.79 3.54 14.50
CA LYS A 322 7.88 2.70 13.71
C LYS A 322 7.61 1.30 14.34
N ASN A 323 8.24 1.02 15.49
CA ASN A 323 8.10 -0.20 16.28
C ASN A 323 7.44 0.04 17.66
N GLY A 324 6.86 1.22 17.92
CA GLY A 324 6.08 1.52 19.14
C GLY A 324 6.89 1.87 20.39
N TYR A 325 8.19 2.19 20.24
CA TYR A 325 9.08 2.44 21.39
C TYR A 325 8.76 3.75 22.13
N ASN A 326 8.37 4.80 21.41
CA ASN A 326 8.05 6.11 22.00
C ASN A 326 6.79 6.03 22.88
N GLU A 327 5.77 5.31 22.41
CA GLU A 327 4.50 5.06 23.07
C GLU A 327 4.72 4.26 24.36
N ALA A 328 5.59 3.24 24.31
CA ALA A 328 5.99 2.46 25.48
C ALA A 328 6.78 3.30 26.50
N PHE A 329 7.71 4.16 26.07
CA PHE A 329 8.40 5.05 27.01
C PHE A 329 7.44 6.05 27.65
N GLU A 330 6.50 6.63 26.90
CA GLU A 330 5.45 7.50 27.43
C GLU A 330 4.49 6.79 28.40
N SER A 331 4.09 5.54 28.12
CA SER A 331 3.23 4.74 29.01
C SER A 331 3.95 4.32 30.30
N HIS A 332 5.25 4.08 30.22
CA HIS A 332 6.09 3.81 31.40
C HIS A 332 6.54 5.08 32.15
N HIS A 333 6.18 6.27 31.66
CA HIS A 333 6.59 7.60 32.16
C HIS A 333 8.12 7.79 32.19
N ILE A 334 8.78 7.22 31.18
CA ILE A 334 10.21 7.27 30.95
C ILE A 334 10.50 8.36 29.92
N GLY A 335 11.48 9.22 30.20
CA GLY A 335 12.01 10.16 29.22
C GLY A 335 12.88 9.45 28.17
N TRP A 336 12.96 9.99 26.96
CA TRP A 336 13.62 9.36 25.82
C TRP A 336 14.37 10.35 24.94
N MET A 337 15.48 9.90 24.34
CA MET A 337 16.29 10.68 23.41
C MET A 337 16.50 9.86 22.14
N GLN A 338 15.95 10.32 21.03
CA GLN A 338 16.11 9.67 19.73
C GLN A 338 17.54 9.88 19.25
N PHE A 339 18.18 8.87 18.64
CA PHE A 339 19.52 8.98 18.08
C PHE A 339 19.50 9.64 16.70
N GLU A 340 18.75 10.73 16.59
CA GLU A 340 18.73 11.57 15.40
C GLU A 340 19.81 12.63 15.49
N TRP A 341 20.46 12.92 14.35
CA TRP A 341 21.57 13.86 14.29
C TRP A 341 21.06 15.25 13.93
N LEU A 342 21.08 16.19 14.88
CA LEU A 342 20.85 17.60 14.54
C LEU A 342 22.01 18.16 13.69
N GLY A 343 21.95 17.97 12.37
CA GLY A 343 22.99 18.30 11.39
C GLY A 343 23.16 19.79 11.12
N ALA A 344 22.73 20.64 12.06
CA ALA A 344 22.47 22.08 11.91
C ALA A 344 21.47 22.44 10.80
N ASN A 345 20.72 21.47 10.30
CA ASN A 345 19.54 21.64 9.46
C ASN A 345 18.25 21.40 10.30
N ASN A 346 17.06 21.47 9.67
CA ASN A 346 15.77 21.21 10.33
C ASN A 346 14.97 20.04 9.69
N LEU A 347 15.48 19.42 8.61
CA LEU A 347 14.89 18.28 7.91
C LEU A 347 14.79 17.06 8.83
N ASP A 348 15.87 16.78 9.57
CA ASP A 348 15.97 15.68 10.54
C ASP A 348 14.79 15.70 11.55
N LEU A 349 14.27 16.89 11.88
CA LEU A 349 13.12 17.09 12.77
C LEU A 349 11.77 16.94 12.05
N GLY A 350 11.70 17.21 10.75
CA GLY A 350 10.54 16.89 9.92
C GLY A 350 10.30 15.37 9.88
N HIS A 351 11.37 14.59 9.64
CA HIS A 351 11.33 13.12 9.69
C HIS A 351 10.82 12.58 11.04
N ILE A 352 11.37 13.09 12.14
CA ILE A 352 10.92 12.73 13.50
C ILE A 352 9.45 13.08 13.70
N LYS A 353 9.02 14.29 13.34
CA LYS A 353 7.62 14.71 13.48
C LYS A 353 6.69 13.78 12.72
N TYR A 354 6.97 13.53 11.44
CA TYR A 354 6.19 12.62 10.60
C TYR A 354 6.09 11.23 11.23
N SER A 355 7.23 10.61 11.57
CA SER A 355 7.26 9.28 12.21
C SER A 355 6.51 9.22 13.55
N LEU A 356 6.45 10.31 14.32
CA LEU A 356 5.71 10.36 15.59
C LEU A 356 4.21 10.63 15.38
N ASP A 357 3.83 11.36 14.35
CA ASP A 357 2.43 11.58 13.96
C ASP A 357 1.80 10.29 13.41
N SER A 358 2.49 9.58 12.49
CA SER A 358 2.01 8.31 11.90
C SER A 358 1.75 7.20 12.92
N PHE A 359 2.43 7.23 14.08
CA PHE A 359 2.26 6.28 15.18
C PHE A 359 1.49 6.90 16.37
N GLY A 360 1.09 8.18 16.27
CA GLY A 360 0.28 8.86 17.27
C GLY A 360 0.97 9.06 18.62
N THR A 361 2.30 9.16 18.67
CA THR A 361 3.00 9.56 19.91
C THR A 361 2.63 10.99 20.26
N VAL A 362 1.90 11.13 21.36
CA VAL A 362 1.47 12.42 21.91
C VAL A 362 2.00 12.64 23.33
N TRP A 363 2.43 13.86 23.64
CA TRP A 363 2.70 14.37 24.99
C TRP A 363 2.31 15.84 25.10
N ARG A 364 2.06 16.33 26.33
CA ARG A 364 1.89 17.76 26.59
C ARG A 364 3.27 18.44 26.69
N PRO A 365 3.61 19.44 25.84
CA PRO A 365 4.88 20.17 25.90
C PRO A 365 5.02 21.08 27.13
N ASP A 366 6.27 21.38 27.50
CA ASP A 366 6.58 22.44 28.48
C ASP A 366 6.23 23.85 27.93
N SER A 367 6.35 24.02 26.61
CA SER A 367 6.07 25.27 25.91
C SER A 367 4.57 25.51 25.82
N GLY A 368 4.05 26.43 26.62
CA GLY A 368 2.66 26.87 26.57
C GLY A 368 2.22 27.60 25.29
N VAL A 369 3.08 27.68 24.26
CA VAL A 369 2.72 28.15 22.91
C VAL A 369 2.86 27.05 21.84
N ALA A 370 3.35 25.86 22.21
CA ALA A 370 3.44 24.74 21.29
C ALA A 370 2.06 24.16 21.01
N THR A 371 1.82 23.83 19.74
CA THR A 371 0.60 23.20 19.24
C THR A 371 0.80 21.71 18.93
N TRP A 372 2.04 21.21 18.97
CA TRP A 372 2.41 19.84 18.61
C TRP A 372 3.31 19.20 19.69
N PRO A 373 3.19 17.88 19.93
CA PRO A 373 2.14 16.97 19.43
C PRO A 373 0.79 17.14 20.14
N ALA A 374 0.74 17.95 21.21
CA ALA A 374 -0.48 18.47 21.80
C ALA A 374 -0.29 19.93 22.22
N ALA A 375 -1.40 20.63 22.47
CA ALA A 375 -1.38 22.01 22.96
C ALA A 375 -0.70 22.09 24.35
N GLY A 376 0.32 22.94 24.48
CA GLY A 376 0.99 23.19 25.78
C GLY A 376 0.08 23.85 26.82
N THR A 377 -0.89 24.67 26.38
CA THR A 377 -2.00 25.20 27.21
C THR A 377 -3.34 24.70 26.66
N PRO A 378 -3.84 23.54 27.08
CA PRO A 378 -5.14 23.03 26.65
C PRO A 378 -6.32 23.81 27.24
N THR A 379 -7.40 23.88 26.47
CA THR A 379 -8.69 24.49 26.77
C THR A 379 -9.60 23.49 27.50
N VAL A 380 -9.35 23.26 28.78
CA VAL A 380 -10.11 22.27 29.58
C VAL A 380 -11.45 22.85 30.11
N PRO A 381 -12.61 22.22 29.84
CA PRO A 381 -13.93 22.70 30.26
C PRO A 381 -14.25 22.33 31.73
N PHE A 382 -13.50 22.91 32.68
CA PHE A 382 -13.63 22.59 34.10
C PHE A 382 -15.00 22.95 34.69
N GLY A 383 -15.65 21.96 35.30
CA GLY A 383 -16.92 22.11 36.00
C GLY A 383 -18.16 22.19 35.09
N GLU A 384 -18.00 22.06 33.78
CA GLU A 384 -19.10 21.95 32.82
C GLU A 384 -19.49 20.48 32.59
N GLU A 385 -20.75 20.25 32.19
CA GLU A 385 -21.27 18.93 31.82
C GLU A 385 -21.00 18.69 30.33
N ILE A 386 -20.24 17.64 30.00
CA ILE A 386 -19.75 17.31 28.66
C ILE A 386 -20.17 15.90 28.23
N GLY A 387 -20.36 15.74 26.92
CA GLY A 387 -20.31 14.46 26.24
C GLY A 387 -18.92 14.22 25.67
N LEU A 388 -18.51 12.96 25.62
CA LEU A 388 -17.30 12.50 24.93
C LEU A 388 -17.74 11.63 23.76
N TYR A 389 -17.41 12.02 22.53
CA TYR A 389 -17.68 11.24 21.32
C TYR A 389 -16.39 10.53 20.92
N ASN A 390 -16.38 9.20 20.89
CA ASN A 390 -15.20 8.46 20.41
C ASN A 390 -15.22 8.43 18.89
N ARG A 391 -14.08 8.74 18.27
CA ARG A 391 -14.00 8.85 16.81
C ARG A 391 -14.21 7.51 16.13
N ALA A 392 -13.37 6.51 16.40
CA ALA A 392 -13.48 5.19 15.77
C ALA A 392 -14.83 4.50 16.07
N GLY A 393 -15.35 4.62 17.29
CA GLY A 393 -16.62 4.01 17.68
C GLY A 393 -17.89 4.70 17.17
N HIS A 394 -17.76 5.79 16.40
CA HIS A 394 -18.88 6.52 15.77
C HIS A 394 -20.00 6.98 16.73
N ALA A 395 -19.75 7.04 18.04
CA ALA A 395 -20.79 7.27 19.05
C ALA A 395 -20.25 7.86 20.38
N PHE A 396 -21.17 8.31 21.23
CA PHE A 396 -20.87 8.84 22.55
C PHE A 396 -20.57 7.76 23.59
N LEU A 397 -19.67 8.09 24.50
CA LEU A 397 -19.32 7.28 25.65
C LEU A 397 -20.47 7.28 26.66
N SER A 398 -20.85 6.12 27.20
CA SER A 398 -21.80 6.03 28.31
C SER A 398 -21.37 5.03 29.39
N VAL A 399 -22.02 5.09 30.55
CA VAL A 399 -21.76 4.21 31.70
C VAL A 399 -22.89 3.17 31.88
N ASP A 400 -22.53 1.88 31.92
CA ASP A 400 -23.48 0.76 32.04
C ASP A 400 -24.07 0.58 33.47
N GLU A 401 -25.03 -0.35 33.64
CA GLU A 401 -25.59 -0.69 34.98
C GLU A 401 -24.56 -1.21 35.99
N SER A 402 -23.37 -1.65 35.53
CA SER A 402 -22.27 -2.15 36.35
C SER A 402 -21.29 -1.04 36.77
N GLY A 403 -21.25 0.06 36.03
CA GLY A 403 -20.28 1.16 36.14
C GLY A 403 -19.14 1.12 35.13
N ASN A 404 -19.18 0.27 34.10
CA ASN A 404 -18.19 0.24 33.01
C ASN A 404 -18.42 1.39 32.02
N LEU A 405 -17.36 1.96 31.46
CA LEU A 405 -17.43 2.93 30.36
C LEU A 405 -17.44 2.19 29.01
N MET A 406 -18.34 2.57 28.11
CA MET A 406 -18.54 1.92 26.80
C MET A 406 -18.83 2.95 25.71
N VAL A 407 -18.54 2.62 24.45
CA VAL A 407 -19.13 3.33 23.31
C VAL A 407 -20.52 2.75 23.08
N SER A 408 -21.59 3.56 23.24
CA SER A 408 -22.94 2.99 23.13
C SER A 408 -24.11 3.96 22.92
N ASP A 409 -23.93 5.28 22.97
CA ASP A 409 -25.04 6.22 22.80
C ASP A 409 -24.92 7.02 21.49
N HIS A 410 -25.99 7.04 20.71
CA HIS A 410 -26.04 7.77 19.45
C HIS A 410 -26.60 9.19 19.61
N SER A 411 -26.88 9.64 20.84
CA SER A 411 -27.13 11.04 21.13
C SER A 411 -26.47 11.48 22.44
N PHE A 412 -26.08 12.75 22.51
CA PHE A 412 -25.74 13.43 23.75
C PHE A 412 -26.82 14.49 24.00
N ASP A 413 -27.55 14.40 25.12
CA ASP A 413 -28.59 15.37 25.49
C ASP A 413 -28.32 16.12 26.79
N GLY A 414 -27.29 15.70 27.56
CA GLY A 414 -26.90 16.28 28.83
C GLY A 414 -27.72 15.79 30.05
N GLU A 415 -28.58 14.78 29.91
CA GLU A 415 -29.38 14.20 31.01
C GLU A 415 -29.27 12.65 31.12
N GLY A 416 -28.13 12.02 30.78
CA GLY A 416 -28.02 10.54 30.69
C GLY A 416 -26.94 9.85 31.56
N GLN A 417 -26.42 8.73 31.05
CA GLN A 417 -25.14 8.12 31.49
C GLN A 417 -23.99 8.45 30.53
N ASP A 418 -24.31 9.24 29.49
CA ASP A 418 -23.48 9.91 28.49
C ASP A 418 -22.71 11.12 29.02
N THR A 419 -23.09 11.61 30.20
CA THR A 419 -22.71 12.92 30.72
C THR A 419 -21.61 12.81 31.76
N PHE A 420 -20.53 13.57 31.55
CA PHE A 420 -19.35 13.65 32.41
C PHE A 420 -19.08 15.10 32.85
N VAL A 421 -18.39 15.29 33.97
CA VAL A 421 -17.88 16.59 34.42
C VAL A 421 -16.37 16.51 34.58
N VAL A 422 -15.64 17.46 34.00
CA VAL A 422 -14.19 17.57 34.16
C VAL A 422 -13.86 18.31 35.45
N VAL A 423 -12.99 17.71 36.28
CA VAL A 423 -12.59 18.22 37.59
C VAL A 423 -11.06 18.33 37.64
N ASP A 424 -10.54 19.38 38.24
CA ASP A 424 -9.10 19.53 38.52
C ASP A 424 -8.63 18.43 39.49
N ALA A 425 -7.51 17.76 39.15
CA ALA A 425 -6.91 16.70 39.95
C ALA A 425 -5.48 17.01 40.43
N GLY A 426 -4.96 18.23 40.27
CA GLY A 426 -3.71 18.66 40.90
C GLY A 426 -3.02 19.87 40.26
N ASP A 427 -2.06 20.44 41.01
CA ASP A 427 -1.17 21.55 40.64
C ASP A 427 -0.16 21.19 39.49
N ASP A 428 -0.50 20.23 38.64
CA ASP A 428 0.34 19.53 37.66
C ASP A 428 -0.39 19.23 36.33
N GLY A 429 -1.54 19.87 36.08
CA GLY A 429 -2.29 19.75 34.83
C GLY A 429 -3.04 18.43 34.64
N HIS A 430 -3.17 17.59 35.67
CA HIS A 430 -4.03 16.40 35.60
C HIS A 430 -5.50 16.76 35.88
N VAL A 431 -6.39 16.07 35.19
CA VAL A 431 -7.84 16.13 35.39
C VAL A 431 -8.37 14.81 35.97
N ALA A 432 -9.59 14.84 36.48
CA ALA A 432 -10.40 13.67 36.76
C ALA A 432 -11.77 13.82 36.10
N LEU A 433 -12.25 12.76 35.46
CA LEU A 433 -13.59 12.72 34.85
C LEU A 433 -14.60 12.12 35.83
N LYS A 434 -15.78 12.74 35.93
CA LYS A 434 -16.84 12.35 36.85
C LYS A 434 -18.14 12.07 36.12
N ALA A 435 -18.62 10.83 36.13
CA ALA A 435 -19.85 10.44 35.46
C ALA A 435 -21.11 10.89 36.23
N ALA A 436 -22.23 10.99 35.52
CA ALA A 436 -23.56 11.32 36.06
C ALA A 436 -24.04 10.43 37.24
N ASN A 437 -23.48 9.21 37.40
CA ASN A 437 -23.74 8.36 38.56
C ASN A 437 -23.12 8.92 39.88
N GLY A 438 -22.32 9.99 39.79
CA GLY A 438 -21.68 10.70 40.89
C GLY A 438 -20.25 10.25 41.21
N LYS A 439 -19.69 9.29 40.45
CA LYS A 439 -18.39 8.66 40.66
C LYS A 439 -17.32 9.20 39.72
N TYR A 440 -16.06 9.12 40.13
CA TYR A 440 -14.92 9.32 39.24
C TYR A 440 -14.64 8.06 38.41
N LEU A 441 -14.12 8.28 37.21
CA LEU A 441 -13.65 7.21 36.32
C LEU A 441 -12.27 6.71 36.78
N THR A 442 -12.18 5.41 37.04
CA THR A 442 -10.95 4.70 37.43
C THR A 442 -10.38 3.95 36.22
N VAL A 443 -9.12 4.17 35.89
CA VAL A 443 -8.32 3.34 34.96
C VAL A 443 -7.51 2.32 35.77
N ALA A 444 -7.29 1.13 35.21
CA ALA A 444 -6.55 0.04 35.84
C ALA A 444 -5.40 -0.45 34.94
N ASP A 445 -5.43 -1.72 34.52
CA ASP A 445 -4.36 -2.36 33.75
C ASP A 445 -4.62 -2.25 32.23
N PHE A 446 -3.60 -2.57 31.42
CA PHE A 446 -3.71 -2.61 29.96
C PHE A 446 -4.81 -3.59 29.51
N GLY A 447 -5.60 -3.23 28.50
CA GLY A 447 -6.72 -4.03 28.01
C GLY A 447 -7.86 -4.21 29.02
N THR A 448 -7.99 -3.33 30.03
CA THR A 448 -9.11 -3.37 31.00
C THR A 448 -10.06 -2.18 30.88
N PRO A 449 -11.38 -2.40 30.92
CA PRO A 449 -12.38 -1.32 30.92
C PRO A 449 -12.20 -0.33 32.07
N MET A 450 -12.31 0.95 31.74
CA MET A 450 -12.41 2.06 32.68
C MET A 450 -13.77 1.99 33.41
N THR A 451 -13.81 2.33 34.71
CA THR A 451 -15.05 2.21 35.50
C THR A 451 -15.38 3.44 36.35
N ALA A 452 -16.63 3.90 36.27
CA ALA A 452 -17.21 4.98 37.07
C ALA A 452 -17.58 4.49 38.48
N THR A 453 -16.59 4.16 39.31
CA THR A 453 -16.83 3.52 40.63
C THR A 453 -16.25 4.26 41.85
N ALA A 454 -15.24 5.13 41.67
CA ALA A 454 -14.53 5.80 42.77
C ALA A 454 -15.33 6.96 43.42
N ASP A 455 -15.26 7.06 44.76
CA ASP A 455 -15.88 8.15 45.55
C ASP A 455 -14.96 9.39 45.73
N GLU A 456 -13.64 9.20 45.58
CA GLU A 456 -12.59 10.19 45.83
C GLU A 456 -11.54 10.06 44.70
N ILE A 457 -10.84 11.15 44.37
CA ILE A 457 -9.78 11.14 43.32
C ILE A 457 -8.50 10.58 43.94
N GLY A 458 -8.04 9.42 43.45
CA GLY A 458 -6.72 8.84 43.72
C GLY A 458 -5.79 8.94 42.50
N SER A 459 -4.74 8.12 42.50
CA SER A 459 -3.77 8.09 41.40
C SER A 459 -4.32 7.43 40.12
N THR A 460 -5.31 6.54 40.25
CA THR A 460 -5.97 5.82 39.14
C THR A 460 -7.15 6.58 38.53
N GLU A 461 -7.51 7.73 39.12
CA GLU A 461 -8.55 8.65 38.65
C GLU A 461 -7.96 9.94 38.04
N LYS A 462 -6.63 10.10 38.08
CA LYS A 462 -5.87 11.17 37.42
C LYS A 462 -5.60 10.82 35.96
N LEU A 463 -5.95 11.73 35.06
CA LEU A 463 -5.66 11.68 33.62
C LEU A 463 -4.88 12.94 33.20
N LYS A 464 -3.93 12.81 32.28
CA LYS A 464 -3.39 13.93 31.50
C LYS A 464 -4.36 14.20 30.34
N TRP A 465 -4.79 15.44 30.22
CA TRP A 465 -5.57 15.94 29.08
C TRP A 465 -4.61 16.37 27.98
N LEU A 466 -4.69 15.73 26.82
CA LEU A 466 -3.84 15.99 25.66
C LEU A 466 -4.74 16.50 24.52
N GLU A 467 -4.83 17.83 24.37
CA GLU A 467 -5.59 18.46 23.29
C GLU A 467 -4.75 18.45 22.00
N LEU A 468 -5.26 17.75 20.99
CA LEU A 468 -4.58 17.50 19.73
C LEU A 468 -4.68 18.73 18.81
N PRO A 469 -3.84 18.84 17.75
CA PRO A 469 -3.90 19.96 16.79
C PRO A 469 -5.28 20.18 16.15
N SER A 470 -6.10 19.13 16.07
CA SER A 470 -7.48 19.15 15.55
C SER A 470 -8.53 19.73 16.51
N GLY A 471 -8.21 19.88 17.81
CA GLY A 471 -9.16 20.24 18.86
C GLY A 471 -9.92 19.06 19.48
N ASP A 472 -9.71 17.84 18.97
CA ASP A 472 -10.03 16.60 19.69
C ASP A 472 -9.04 16.37 20.84
N ILE A 473 -9.34 15.41 21.72
CA ILE A 473 -8.49 15.07 22.87
C ILE A 473 -8.09 13.59 22.88
N ALA A 474 -6.89 13.34 23.41
CA ALA A 474 -6.46 12.05 23.92
C ALA A 474 -6.29 12.10 25.45
N LEU A 475 -6.45 10.96 26.12
CA LEU A 475 -6.41 10.86 27.59
C LEU A 475 -5.37 9.82 28.02
N ARG A 476 -4.38 10.21 28.84
CA ARG A 476 -3.36 9.29 29.39
C ARG A 476 -3.49 9.18 30.92
N PRO A 477 -3.65 7.98 31.52
CA PRO A 477 -3.74 7.84 32.97
C PRO A 477 -2.40 8.11 33.66
N TRP A 478 -2.43 8.64 34.88
CA TRP A 478 -1.22 8.84 35.69
C TRP A 478 -0.70 7.55 36.33
N ALA A 479 -1.59 6.63 36.69
CA ALA A 479 -1.22 5.34 37.27
C ALA A 479 -2.08 4.20 36.71
N GLY A 480 -1.61 2.97 36.88
CA GLY A 480 -2.13 1.80 36.18
C GLY A 480 -1.21 1.46 35.01
N SER A 481 -1.78 1.25 33.82
CA SER A 481 -1.02 0.93 32.60
C SER A 481 -0.13 2.09 32.12
N GLY A 482 -0.63 3.34 32.19
CA GLY A 482 -0.02 4.51 31.57
C GLY A 482 -0.28 4.65 30.06
N HIS A 483 -0.87 3.64 29.40
CA HIS A 483 -1.24 3.69 27.98
C HIS A 483 -2.47 4.59 27.77
N LEU A 484 -2.61 5.14 26.56
CA LEU A 484 -3.76 5.96 26.20
C LEU A 484 -5.09 5.23 26.43
N VAL A 485 -6.11 6.00 26.81
CA VAL A 485 -7.49 5.54 26.96
C VAL A 485 -8.17 5.61 25.60
N GLY A 486 -8.79 4.52 25.19
CA GLY A 486 -9.44 4.36 23.89
C GLY A 486 -10.42 3.18 23.86
N LEU A 487 -10.95 2.89 22.68
CA LEU A 487 -11.85 1.77 22.45
C LEU A 487 -11.08 0.43 22.52
N ILE A 488 -11.54 -0.42 23.43
CA ILE A 488 -11.21 -1.84 23.52
C ILE A 488 -12.46 -2.60 23.06
N SER A 489 -12.43 -3.14 21.84
CA SER A 489 -13.53 -3.98 21.33
C SER A 489 -13.83 -5.13 22.28
N ASP A 490 -15.12 -5.49 22.41
CA ASP A 490 -15.57 -6.62 23.24
C ASP A 490 -15.90 -7.90 22.46
N GLY A 491 -15.66 -7.90 21.13
CA GLY A 491 -15.90 -9.05 20.28
C GLY A 491 -15.62 -8.80 18.79
N ASP A 492 -16.64 -9.04 17.98
CA ASP A 492 -16.56 -9.24 16.53
C ASP A 492 -16.72 -7.93 15.71
N ASP A 493 -16.90 -6.79 16.38
CA ASP A 493 -17.06 -5.43 15.79
C ASP A 493 -15.99 -4.47 16.37
N ALA A 494 -15.38 -3.66 15.51
CA ALA A 494 -14.36 -2.68 15.87
C ALA A 494 -14.93 -1.36 16.45
N HIS A 495 -16.22 -1.06 16.22
CA HIS A 495 -16.85 0.21 16.57
C HIS A 495 -17.56 0.17 17.94
N THR A 496 -17.94 -1.02 18.42
CA THR A 496 -18.55 -1.20 19.74
C THR A 496 -17.63 -1.91 20.73
N GLY A 497 -17.79 -1.58 22.02
CA GLY A 497 -16.96 -2.13 23.08
C GLY A 497 -16.82 -1.22 24.30
N TYR A 498 -15.81 -1.51 25.12
CA TYR A 498 -15.51 -0.77 26.33
C TYR A 498 -14.46 0.30 26.07
N ILE A 499 -14.52 1.41 26.79
CA ILE A 499 -13.38 2.33 26.85
C ILE A 499 -12.46 1.92 27.99
N GLY A 500 -11.16 1.86 27.71
CA GLY A 500 -10.12 1.52 28.69
C GLY A 500 -8.73 1.79 28.11
N SER A 501 -7.67 1.26 28.72
CA SER A 501 -6.32 1.42 28.16
C SER A 501 -6.12 0.53 26.93
N ALA A 502 -6.14 1.12 25.73
CA ALA A 502 -5.98 0.44 24.43
C ALA A 502 -4.52 0.52 23.93
N GLY A 503 -3.98 1.74 23.79
CA GLY A 503 -2.53 1.98 23.77
C GLY A 503 -1.83 2.18 22.43
N ASP A 504 -2.56 2.17 21.32
CA ASP A 504 -2.05 2.19 19.94
C ASP A 504 -1.91 3.62 19.35
N GLY A 505 -1.43 4.57 20.15
CA GLY A 505 -1.26 5.98 19.72
C GLY A 505 -2.56 6.81 19.64
N ALA A 506 -2.42 8.11 19.43
CA ALA A 506 -3.51 9.09 19.28
C ALA A 506 -3.71 9.51 17.81
N LEU A 507 -3.97 8.53 16.94
CA LEU A 507 -4.18 8.74 15.51
C LEU A 507 -5.43 9.60 15.22
N LEU A 508 -5.45 10.26 14.05
CA LEU A 508 -6.67 10.93 13.59
C LEU A 508 -7.80 9.93 13.45
N ASN A 509 -9.00 10.35 13.82
CA ASN A 509 -10.20 9.51 13.88
C ASN A 509 -10.09 8.21 14.73
N GLY A 510 -8.96 7.98 15.41
CA GLY A 510 -8.61 6.68 15.98
C GLY A 510 -9.28 6.31 17.31
N ALA A 511 -9.02 5.08 17.76
CA ALA A 511 -9.63 4.48 18.95
C ALA A 511 -9.38 5.28 20.25
N ASN A 512 -8.23 5.95 20.39
CA ASN A 512 -7.86 6.75 21.57
C ASN A 512 -8.25 8.25 21.48
N THR A 513 -9.00 8.63 20.45
CA THR A 513 -9.28 10.03 20.09
C THR A 513 -10.75 10.37 20.33
N PHE A 514 -11.00 11.49 21.01
CA PHE A 514 -12.35 11.91 21.44
C PHE A 514 -12.65 13.37 21.12
N LEU A 515 -13.83 13.63 20.54
CA LEU A 515 -14.38 14.97 20.42
C LEU A 515 -15.16 15.32 21.70
N VAL A 516 -14.87 16.48 22.27
CA VAL A 516 -15.57 17.03 23.45
C VAL A 516 -16.80 17.83 22.99
N VAL A 517 -17.97 17.51 23.55
CA VAL A 517 -19.25 18.10 23.14
C VAL A 517 -19.96 18.74 24.34
N THR A 518 -20.40 20.00 24.19
CA THR A 518 -21.02 20.82 25.25
C THR A 518 -22.45 21.27 24.96
N GLU A 519 -22.97 21.03 23.74
CA GLU A 519 -24.36 21.24 23.36
C GLU A 519 -24.95 19.94 22.79
N ALA A 520 -26.27 19.75 22.89
CA ALA A 520 -26.91 18.49 22.52
C ALA A 520 -26.74 18.15 21.02
N ALA A 521 -26.37 16.91 20.74
CA ALA A 521 -25.94 16.42 19.43
C ALA A 521 -26.37 14.97 19.16
N GLU A 522 -26.38 14.56 17.89
CA GLU A 522 -26.78 13.21 17.43
C GLU A 522 -25.64 12.65 16.56
N ALA A 523 -25.40 11.35 16.65
CA ALA A 523 -24.34 10.62 15.97
C ALA A 523 -24.80 9.99 14.63
N PRO A 524 -23.87 9.65 13.71
CA PRO A 524 -22.44 9.96 13.75
C PRO A 524 -22.18 11.46 13.56
N LEU A 525 -21.15 11.97 14.24
CA LEU A 525 -20.61 13.31 13.98
C LEU A 525 -19.66 13.24 12.78
N PRO A 526 -19.47 14.34 12.02
CA PRO A 526 -18.51 14.36 10.91
C PRO A 526 -17.13 13.95 11.41
N MET A 527 -16.48 13.03 10.70
CA MET A 527 -15.07 12.70 10.92
C MET A 527 -14.21 13.96 10.80
N LEU A 528 -13.01 13.91 11.37
CA LEU A 528 -11.98 14.86 10.97
C LEU A 528 -11.58 14.48 9.54
N ASP A 529 -11.64 15.43 8.61
CA ASP A 529 -10.90 15.29 7.36
C ASP A 529 -9.43 15.07 7.76
N GLU A 530 -8.72 14.14 7.11
CA GLU A 530 -7.26 14.07 7.29
C GLU A 530 -6.67 15.46 7.02
N PRO A 531 -5.65 15.90 7.79
CA PRO A 531 -5.01 17.18 7.50
C PRO A 531 -4.56 17.11 6.05
N SER A 532 -5.05 18.01 5.20
CA SER A 532 -4.64 18.00 3.80
C SER A 532 -3.12 18.24 3.79
N ASP A 533 -2.34 17.18 3.55
CA ASP A 533 -0.88 17.13 3.70
C ASP A 533 -0.21 17.90 2.56
N ASN A 534 -0.44 19.20 2.64
CA ASN A 534 -0.14 20.24 1.67
C ASN A 534 -0.15 21.60 2.40
N PRO A 535 0.66 21.80 3.47
CA PRO A 535 1.10 23.15 3.80
C PRO A 535 1.78 23.75 2.55
N PRO A 536 1.63 25.06 2.28
CA PRO A 536 1.69 25.57 0.91
C PRO A 536 3.12 25.69 0.35
N GLY A 537 3.70 24.56 -0.03
CA GLY A 537 4.71 24.50 -1.08
C GLY A 537 4.17 25.22 -2.33
N PRO A 538 5.01 25.93 -3.09
CA PRO A 538 4.58 27.03 -3.95
C PRO A 538 3.67 26.66 -5.13
N PHE A 539 3.42 25.37 -5.36
CA PHE A 539 2.75 24.81 -6.53
C PHE A 539 1.33 24.29 -6.30
N TYR A 540 0.78 24.34 -5.08
CA TYR A 540 -0.65 24.07 -4.86
C TYR A 540 -1.54 25.16 -5.50
N GLY A 541 -1.84 24.99 -6.78
CA GLY A 541 -2.74 25.83 -7.58
C GLY A 541 -2.19 27.19 -8.03
N GLN A 542 -0.88 27.46 -7.92
CA GLN A 542 -0.25 28.69 -8.43
C GLN A 542 1.05 28.42 -9.19
N ALA A 543 1.17 29.00 -10.38
CA ALA A 543 2.28 28.77 -11.29
C ALA A 543 3.47 29.72 -11.03
N LEU A 544 4.71 29.24 -11.11
CA LEU A 544 5.89 30.10 -10.91
C LEU A 544 6.07 31.07 -12.09
N PRO A 545 6.18 32.39 -11.87
CA PRO A 545 6.41 33.35 -12.96
C PRO A 545 7.78 33.15 -13.63
N VAL A 546 7.78 32.98 -14.95
CA VAL A 546 8.97 32.86 -15.80
C VAL A 546 9.14 34.14 -16.66
N PRO A 547 10.32 34.80 -16.69
CA PRO A 547 11.61 34.38 -16.13
C PRO A 547 11.66 34.32 -14.61
N THR A 548 12.43 33.37 -14.07
CA THR A 548 12.84 33.35 -12.66
C THR A 548 13.64 34.61 -12.33
N ASN A 549 13.93 34.87 -11.06
CA ASN A 549 14.70 36.04 -10.64
C ASN A 549 16.03 35.71 -9.94
N GLY A 550 16.33 34.41 -9.71
CA GLY A 550 17.54 33.92 -9.06
C GLY A 550 17.68 34.36 -7.60
N ALA A 551 16.62 34.89 -6.97
CA ALA A 551 16.62 35.44 -5.62
C ALA A 551 15.76 34.58 -4.67
N GLY A 552 16.15 33.32 -4.54
CA GLY A 552 15.71 32.42 -3.48
C GLY A 552 16.91 31.64 -2.94
N ALA A 553 16.99 31.51 -1.62
CA ALA A 553 17.62 30.37 -0.96
C ALA A 553 16.49 29.40 -0.61
N HIS A 554 16.72 28.09 -0.63
CA HIS A 554 15.78 27.12 -0.06
C HIS A 554 16.28 26.75 1.34
N PRO A 555 15.99 27.56 2.38
CA PRO A 555 16.23 27.10 3.74
C PRO A 555 15.37 25.86 3.99
N TYR A 556 15.75 25.05 4.97
CA TYR A 556 15.07 23.82 5.34
C TYR A 556 13.69 24.06 6.04
N ASN A 557 12.83 24.88 5.45
CA ASN A 557 11.48 25.17 5.92
C ASN A 557 10.53 25.42 4.73
N MET A 558 9.25 25.12 4.94
CA MET A 558 8.15 25.20 3.97
C MET A 558 7.88 26.58 3.30
N ASP A 559 8.60 27.65 3.65
CA ASP A 559 8.44 28.99 3.05
C ASP A 559 9.30 29.18 1.79
N ALA A 560 9.25 28.23 0.84
CA ALA A 560 10.08 28.25 -0.37
C ALA A 560 9.91 29.58 -1.16
N PRO A 561 10.97 30.40 -1.32
CA PRO A 561 10.80 31.78 -1.73
C PRO A 561 10.67 31.96 -3.25
N ASN A 562 9.76 32.88 -3.60
CA ASN A 562 9.37 33.25 -4.96
C ASN A 562 10.49 33.87 -5.82
N GLY A 563 11.38 33.02 -6.36
CA GLY A 563 12.43 33.46 -7.26
C GLY A 563 13.21 32.44 -8.09
N ARG A 564 13.04 31.14 -7.85
CA ARG A 564 13.79 30.02 -8.46
C ARG A 564 12.94 28.74 -8.39
N LEU A 565 13.16 27.78 -9.28
CA LEU A 565 12.65 26.41 -9.13
C LEU A 565 13.68 25.60 -8.34
N TRP A 566 13.29 24.96 -7.25
CA TRP A 566 14.13 23.98 -6.55
C TRP A 566 13.64 22.58 -6.88
N ALA A 567 14.54 21.60 -6.94
CA ALA A 567 14.19 20.27 -7.39
C ALA A 567 13.15 19.62 -6.46
N ALA A 568 13.36 19.75 -5.15
CA ALA A 568 12.43 19.29 -4.12
C ALA A 568 11.10 20.08 -4.05
N ASP A 569 10.95 21.17 -4.82
CA ASP A 569 9.68 21.88 -4.98
C ASP A 569 9.00 21.48 -6.31
N TYR A 570 8.86 20.18 -6.59
CA TYR A 570 8.01 19.68 -7.68
C TYR A 570 6.51 19.93 -7.36
N ASP A 571 5.66 19.87 -8.37
CA ASP A 571 4.20 19.97 -8.21
C ASP A 571 3.69 18.86 -7.28
N PHE A 572 2.76 19.16 -6.37
CA PHE A 572 2.08 18.12 -5.58
C PHE A 572 1.03 17.42 -6.43
N GLY A 573 0.89 16.11 -6.23
CA GLY A 573 -0.14 15.30 -6.91
C GLY A 573 0.03 13.79 -6.73
N GLY A 574 1.19 13.34 -6.27
CA GLY A 574 1.50 11.92 -6.10
C GLY A 574 2.14 11.26 -7.31
N GLU A 575 2.49 10.00 -7.10
CA GLU A 575 3.05 9.06 -8.07
C GLU A 575 2.15 8.94 -9.31
N GLY A 576 2.76 8.87 -10.50
CA GLY A 576 2.07 8.91 -11.79
C GLY A 576 1.39 10.25 -12.16
N VAL A 577 1.21 11.18 -11.24
CA VAL A 577 0.37 12.39 -11.45
C VAL A 577 1.18 13.69 -11.53
N ALA A 578 2.19 13.83 -10.67
CA ALA A 578 3.08 15.01 -10.61
C ALA A 578 4.58 14.66 -10.54
N TYR A 579 4.90 13.42 -10.22
CA TYR A 579 6.22 12.80 -10.38
C TYR A 579 6.07 11.31 -10.74
N HIS A 580 7.18 10.67 -11.11
CA HIS A 580 7.37 9.23 -11.06
C HIS A 580 8.72 8.93 -10.41
N ASP A 581 8.70 8.13 -9.35
CA ASP A 581 9.87 7.58 -8.67
C ASP A 581 9.81 6.04 -8.71
N SER A 582 10.96 5.36 -8.75
CA SER A 582 11.02 3.89 -8.74
C SER A 582 10.92 3.28 -7.33
N SER A 583 11.00 4.12 -6.29
CA SER A 583 10.71 3.82 -4.89
C SER A 583 9.27 4.22 -4.53
N ALA A 584 8.67 3.52 -3.57
CA ALA A 584 7.41 3.95 -2.93
C ALA A 584 7.64 4.87 -1.71
N VAL A 585 8.90 5.18 -1.38
CA VAL A 585 9.29 6.00 -0.22
C VAL A 585 10.56 6.79 -0.50
N ASN A 586 10.60 8.05 -0.07
CA ASN A 586 11.77 8.92 -0.17
C ASN A 586 12.96 8.38 0.67
N LEU A 587 13.88 7.67 0.02
CA LEU A 587 15.16 7.14 0.52
C LEU A 587 16.21 8.22 0.79
N GLY A 588 15.96 9.46 0.34
CA GLY A 588 16.75 10.64 0.66
C GLY A 588 16.53 11.17 2.09
N ASP A 589 15.46 10.72 2.77
CA ASP A 589 15.09 11.07 4.15
C ASP A 589 15.04 12.59 4.40
N ALA A 590 14.54 13.40 3.45
CA ALA A 590 14.37 14.85 3.65
C ALA A 590 13.15 15.51 2.97
N TYR A 591 12.69 16.60 3.61
CA TYR A 591 11.72 17.62 3.15
C TYR A 591 10.27 17.16 2.91
N ARG A 592 10.06 16.15 2.06
CA ARG A 592 8.76 15.55 1.71
C ARG A 592 8.84 14.07 2.08
N PHE A 593 8.42 13.75 3.30
CA PHE A 593 8.49 12.39 3.88
C PHE A 593 7.24 11.54 3.56
N ASP A 594 6.29 12.21 2.92
CA ASP A 594 4.91 11.92 2.58
C ASP A 594 4.71 11.73 1.05
N GLU A 595 5.72 12.07 0.25
CA GLU A 595 5.81 11.75 -1.18
C GLU A 595 7.03 10.85 -1.43
N ALA A 596 7.04 10.16 -2.58
CA ALA A 596 8.05 9.13 -2.84
C ALA A 596 9.39 9.66 -3.36
N VAL A 597 9.44 10.85 -3.99
CA VAL A 597 10.66 11.35 -4.66
C VAL A 597 11.83 11.50 -3.69
N ASP A 598 12.96 10.89 -4.03
CA ASP A 598 14.18 10.86 -3.23
C ASP A 598 14.84 12.26 -3.05
N VAL A 599 14.41 13.00 -2.03
CA VAL A 599 14.95 14.32 -1.66
C VAL A 599 15.97 14.18 -0.53
N GLU A 600 17.20 14.65 -0.76
CA GLU A 600 18.36 14.60 0.15
C GLU A 600 18.79 15.98 0.70
N ALA A 601 19.57 15.97 1.79
CA ALA A 601 20.22 17.16 2.35
C ALA A 601 21.65 17.37 1.79
N THR A 602 21.94 18.55 1.25
CA THR A 602 23.26 18.87 0.63
C THR A 602 24.22 19.63 1.56
N ASN A 603 25.52 19.43 1.39
CA ASN A 603 26.58 20.19 2.08
C ASN A 603 26.63 21.70 1.70
N GLU A 604 25.84 22.16 0.72
CA GLU A 604 25.70 23.61 0.42
C GLU A 604 24.66 24.32 1.31
N GLY A 605 23.87 23.59 2.11
CA GLY A 605 22.86 24.16 3.00
C GLY A 605 21.46 24.24 2.39
N TYR A 606 21.16 23.35 1.43
CA TYR A 606 19.88 23.26 0.69
C TYR A 606 19.45 21.80 0.53
N THR A 607 18.22 21.57 0.06
CA THR A 607 17.76 20.28 -0.48
C THR A 607 18.24 20.06 -1.91
N ALA A 608 18.29 18.80 -2.34
CA ALA A 608 18.37 18.37 -3.72
C ALA A 608 17.55 17.08 -3.90
N VAL A 609 17.18 16.74 -5.13
CA VAL A 609 16.72 15.38 -5.46
C VAL A 609 17.98 14.55 -5.72
N GLY A 610 18.17 13.55 -4.86
CA GLY A 610 19.19 12.50 -5.00
C GLY A 610 18.59 11.30 -5.70
N PHE A 611 19.36 10.21 -5.83
CA PHE A 611 18.94 8.89 -6.34
C PHE A 611 18.18 8.82 -7.68
N PHE A 612 17.97 9.95 -8.37
CA PHE A 612 17.18 10.07 -9.59
C PHE A 612 17.68 9.11 -10.69
N GLU A 613 17.04 7.94 -10.79
CA GLU A 613 17.44 6.81 -11.63
C GLU A 613 16.93 6.99 -13.07
N ASP A 614 16.94 5.94 -13.89
CA ASP A 614 16.50 5.96 -15.28
C ASP A 614 14.95 6.01 -15.34
N GLU A 615 14.39 6.70 -16.32
CA GLU A 615 12.93 6.83 -16.61
C GLU A 615 12.07 7.62 -15.58
N GLU A 616 12.57 7.89 -14.37
CA GLU A 616 11.94 8.76 -13.35
C GLU A 616 11.74 10.22 -13.82
N TRP A 617 10.73 10.92 -13.29
CA TRP A 617 10.46 12.31 -13.68
C TRP A 617 9.75 13.16 -12.62
N MET A 618 9.82 14.48 -12.77
CA MET A 618 9.14 15.47 -11.91
C MET A 618 8.56 16.62 -12.72
N GLU A 619 7.37 17.11 -12.35
CA GLU A 619 6.73 18.28 -12.95
C GLU A 619 6.76 19.55 -12.10
N TYR A 620 6.69 20.70 -12.78
CA TYR A 620 6.73 22.04 -12.21
C TYR A 620 5.82 22.98 -13.03
N THR A 621 4.76 23.52 -12.43
CA THR A 621 3.81 24.39 -13.11
C THR A 621 4.31 25.84 -13.19
N ILE A 622 4.53 26.35 -14.41
CA ILE A 622 5.15 27.67 -14.68
C ILE A 622 4.24 28.61 -15.49
N ASP A 623 4.25 29.92 -15.19
CA ASP A 623 3.55 30.98 -15.96
C ASP A 623 4.54 31.80 -16.78
N VAL A 624 4.58 31.53 -18.09
CA VAL A 624 5.54 32.15 -19.02
C VAL A 624 4.99 33.48 -19.53
N ALA A 625 5.49 34.57 -18.94
CA ALA A 625 4.96 35.92 -19.14
C ALA A 625 5.07 36.47 -20.58
N GLN A 626 5.92 35.87 -21.43
CA GLN A 626 5.98 36.16 -22.87
C GLN A 626 6.71 35.04 -23.63
N ALA A 627 6.03 34.40 -24.59
CA ALA A 627 6.62 33.37 -25.46
C ALA A 627 7.93 33.80 -26.13
N GLY A 628 8.85 32.85 -26.25
CA GLY A 628 10.17 33.05 -26.84
C GLY A 628 11.23 32.06 -26.35
N ASN A 629 12.49 32.40 -26.59
CA ASN A 629 13.64 31.59 -26.23
C ASN A 629 14.06 31.85 -24.77
N TYR A 630 14.43 30.78 -24.08
CA TYR A 630 14.93 30.81 -22.72
C TYR A 630 16.19 29.95 -22.57
N ILE A 631 17.03 30.30 -21.61
CA ILE A 631 18.08 29.45 -21.07
C ILE A 631 17.56 28.91 -19.74
N VAL A 632 17.58 27.58 -19.57
CA VAL A 632 17.42 26.94 -18.26
C VAL A 632 18.81 26.59 -17.76
N THR A 633 19.20 27.15 -16.62
CA THR A 633 20.43 26.78 -15.91
C THR A 633 20.05 25.78 -14.81
N LEU A 634 20.44 24.52 -14.95
CA LEU A 634 20.24 23.49 -13.93
C LEU A 634 21.50 23.36 -13.07
N ARG A 635 21.33 23.15 -11.76
CA ARG A 635 22.43 22.89 -10.82
C ARG A 635 22.48 21.40 -10.47
N THR A 636 23.47 20.71 -11.02
CA THR A 636 23.58 19.24 -11.00
C THR A 636 24.87 18.75 -10.35
N ALA A 637 24.87 17.54 -9.82
CA ALA A 637 26.05 16.84 -9.34
C ALA A 637 26.04 15.37 -9.80
N SER A 638 27.21 14.76 -10.01
CA SER A 638 27.31 13.35 -10.41
C SER A 638 28.73 12.79 -10.25
N ALA A 639 28.84 11.56 -9.75
CA ALA A 639 30.09 10.81 -9.66
C ALA A 639 30.63 10.38 -11.05
N THR A 640 29.76 10.11 -12.01
CA THR A 640 30.10 9.58 -13.35
C THR A 640 29.78 10.52 -14.51
N GLY A 641 28.85 11.47 -14.31
CA GLY A 641 27.99 11.99 -15.37
C GLY A 641 26.74 11.11 -15.49
N GLY A 642 25.60 11.75 -15.75
CA GLY A 642 24.27 11.14 -15.96
C GLY A 642 23.53 11.84 -17.10
N LEU A 643 22.25 11.53 -17.31
CA LEU A 643 21.45 12.05 -18.43
C LEU A 643 20.11 12.64 -17.93
N PHE A 644 19.52 13.57 -18.70
CA PHE A 644 18.16 14.08 -18.48
C PHE A 644 17.58 14.67 -19.78
N ASN A 645 16.26 14.89 -19.85
CA ASN A 645 15.64 15.80 -20.82
C ASN A 645 14.62 16.73 -20.13
N LEU A 646 14.26 17.83 -20.82
CA LEU A 646 13.20 18.73 -20.39
C LEU A 646 12.03 18.66 -21.36
N GLU A 647 10.82 18.53 -20.84
CA GLU A 647 9.58 18.57 -21.63
C GLU A 647 8.68 19.71 -21.14
N SER A 648 7.74 20.18 -21.96
CA SER A 648 6.64 20.99 -21.44
C SER A 648 5.35 20.76 -22.22
N ASN A 649 4.25 20.51 -21.50
CA ASN A 649 2.95 20.11 -22.06
C ASN A 649 3.06 18.96 -23.10
N CYS A 650 3.81 17.90 -22.78
CA CYS A 650 4.16 16.79 -23.69
C CYS A 650 4.78 17.19 -25.04
N VAL A 651 5.71 18.15 -24.97
CA VAL A 651 6.65 18.47 -26.04
C VAL A 651 8.06 18.44 -25.45
N ASP A 652 8.89 17.48 -25.88
CA ASP A 652 10.34 17.53 -25.62
C ASP A 652 10.94 18.85 -26.12
N LEU A 653 11.72 19.49 -25.24
CA LEU A 653 12.35 20.78 -25.47
C LEU A 653 13.85 20.66 -25.78
N THR A 654 14.50 19.53 -25.47
CA THR A 654 15.98 19.42 -25.47
C THR A 654 16.55 18.17 -26.12
N GLY A 655 15.79 17.09 -26.21
CA GLY A 655 16.33 15.73 -26.29
C GLY A 655 17.20 15.40 -25.07
N THR A 656 17.88 14.25 -25.11
CA THR A 656 18.78 13.80 -24.05
C THR A 656 20.01 14.72 -23.90
N VAL A 657 20.17 15.30 -22.71
CA VAL A 657 21.29 16.16 -22.31
C VAL A 657 22.14 15.43 -21.27
N ALA A 658 23.47 15.43 -21.44
CA ALA A 658 24.40 14.83 -20.49
C ALA A 658 24.84 15.85 -19.41
N THR A 659 24.71 15.46 -18.13
CA THR A 659 25.18 16.25 -16.99
C THR A 659 26.72 16.21 -16.89
N PRO A 660 27.36 17.24 -16.29
CA PRO A 660 28.80 17.19 -16.04
C PRO A 660 29.14 16.14 -14.96
N ASN A 661 30.14 15.30 -15.23
CA ASN A 661 30.84 14.58 -14.17
C ASN A 661 31.53 15.60 -13.24
N THR A 662 31.01 15.76 -12.03
CA THR A 662 31.59 16.64 -11.00
C THR A 662 32.53 15.88 -10.05
N GLY A 663 32.40 14.55 -10.00
CA GLY A 663 33.28 13.62 -9.32
C GLY A 663 32.77 13.10 -7.98
N TRP A 664 31.61 13.59 -7.52
CA TRP A 664 30.87 13.10 -6.37
C TRP A 664 29.41 13.56 -6.45
N TRP A 665 28.52 12.88 -5.71
CA TRP A 665 27.08 13.17 -5.67
C TRP A 665 26.74 14.53 -5.04
N ASP A 666 27.58 15.03 -4.14
CA ASP A 666 27.43 16.35 -3.49
C ASP A 666 28.61 17.28 -3.86
N ILE A 667 28.88 17.41 -5.16
CA ILE A 667 29.77 18.44 -5.73
C ILE A 667 29.03 19.07 -6.91
N TRP A 668 28.60 20.32 -6.76
CA TRP A 668 27.66 20.94 -7.69
C TRP A 668 28.32 21.73 -8.82
N GLN A 669 27.81 21.55 -10.04
CA GLN A 669 28.13 22.38 -11.19
C GLN A 669 26.86 22.75 -11.97
N ASP A 670 26.82 23.99 -12.44
CA ASP A 670 25.73 24.48 -13.29
C ASP A 670 25.91 23.99 -14.75
N ILE A 671 24.79 23.70 -15.42
CA ILE A 671 24.69 23.39 -16.85
C ILE A 671 23.58 24.25 -17.48
N ASP A 672 23.89 24.91 -18.61
CA ASP A 672 22.94 25.72 -19.38
C ASP A 672 22.36 24.89 -20.55
N VAL A 673 21.03 24.86 -20.68
CA VAL A 673 20.32 24.34 -21.87
C VAL A 673 19.42 25.43 -22.48
N GLU A 674 19.20 25.40 -23.79
CA GLU A 674 18.39 26.40 -24.50
C GLU A 674 17.05 25.80 -24.95
N VAL A 675 15.94 26.41 -24.55
CA VAL A 675 14.57 25.94 -24.81
C VAL A 675 13.71 27.04 -25.43
N THR A 676 12.60 26.65 -26.06
CA THR A 676 11.57 27.56 -26.58
C THR A 676 10.29 27.34 -25.78
N LEU A 677 9.73 28.38 -25.16
CA LEU A 677 8.52 28.29 -24.32
C LEU A 677 7.36 29.11 -24.92
N GLU A 678 6.13 28.66 -24.68
CA GLU A 678 4.88 29.33 -25.08
C GLU A 678 4.55 30.48 -24.10
N THR A 679 3.27 30.86 -23.92
CA THR A 679 2.90 31.96 -23.01
C THR A 679 1.62 31.68 -22.23
N GLY A 680 1.67 31.98 -20.93
CA GLY A 680 0.69 31.53 -19.96
C GLY A 680 1.20 30.31 -19.17
N VAL A 681 0.26 29.62 -18.51
CA VAL A 681 0.56 28.47 -17.66
C VAL A 681 0.84 27.21 -18.50
N GLN A 682 1.91 26.50 -18.17
CA GLN A 682 2.32 25.22 -18.75
C GLN A 682 3.04 24.36 -17.69
N LYS A 683 2.89 23.04 -17.74
CA LYS A 683 3.69 22.09 -16.94
C LYS A 683 5.06 21.96 -17.60
N LEU A 684 6.14 22.15 -16.84
CA LEU A 684 7.52 21.84 -17.23
C LEU A 684 7.91 20.54 -16.54
N ARG A 685 8.42 19.54 -17.28
CA ARG A 685 8.88 18.27 -16.73
C ARG A 685 10.40 18.15 -16.85
N VAL A 686 11.04 17.60 -15.82
CA VAL A 686 12.39 17.03 -15.90
C VAL A 686 12.22 15.52 -15.93
N VAL A 687 12.74 14.88 -16.98
CA VAL A 687 12.82 13.41 -17.08
C VAL A 687 14.28 13.01 -16.89
N SER A 688 14.53 12.02 -16.04
CA SER A 688 15.85 11.49 -15.74
C SER A 688 16.26 10.40 -16.72
N GLY A 689 17.56 10.32 -17.00
CA GLY A 689 18.21 9.17 -17.64
C GLY A 689 19.32 8.62 -16.74
N GLY A 690 19.05 8.60 -15.43
CA GLY A 690 19.91 8.10 -14.37
C GLY A 690 21.15 8.93 -14.03
N GLY A 691 21.62 8.73 -12.79
CA GLY A 691 23.01 8.97 -12.41
C GLY A 691 23.39 10.44 -12.21
N PHE A 692 22.47 11.31 -11.78
CA PHE A 692 22.78 12.67 -11.33
C PHE A 692 21.82 13.12 -10.22
N ASN A 693 22.31 14.00 -9.33
CA ASN A 693 21.49 14.69 -8.35
C ASN A 693 21.16 16.09 -8.88
N LEU A 694 19.96 16.61 -8.60
CA LEU A 694 19.46 17.90 -9.07
C LEU A 694 19.09 18.82 -7.89
N MET A 695 19.66 20.02 -7.82
CA MET A 695 19.38 20.96 -6.72
C MET A 695 18.32 22.02 -7.10
N ASN A 696 18.48 22.66 -8.27
CA ASN A 696 17.57 23.74 -8.72
C ASN A 696 17.69 24.03 -10.21
N MET A 697 16.71 24.79 -10.72
CA MET A 697 16.66 25.35 -12.06
C MET A 697 16.37 26.86 -12.04
N ASP A 698 17.07 27.63 -12.87
CA ASP A 698 16.81 29.05 -13.11
C ASP A 698 16.52 29.30 -14.60
N ILE A 699 15.36 29.92 -14.92
CA ILE A 699 14.87 30.10 -16.29
C ILE A 699 14.95 31.57 -16.69
N GLN A 700 15.85 31.90 -17.62
CA GLN A 700 16.17 33.28 -18.03
C GLN A 700 15.95 33.50 -19.52
N ALA A 701 15.32 34.62 -19.91
CA ALA A 701 15.05 34.92 -21.32
C ALA A 701 16.37 35.14 -22.11
N GLY A 702 16.65 34.28 -23.10
CA GLY A 702 17.96 34.17 -23.75
C GLY A 702 18.02 33.04 -24.78
N GLY A 703 19.23 32.75 -25.29
CA GLY A 703 19.49 31.66 -26.24
C GLY A 703 19.03 31.88 -27.69
N GLU A 704 19.52 31.03 -28.59
CA GLU A 704 18.99 30.82 -29.94
C GLU A 704 17.78 29.87 -29.94
N GLY A 705 17.58 29.09 -28.86
CA GLY A 705 16.39 28.29 -28.56
C GLY A 705 16.44 26.90 -29.18
N SER A 706 15.56 25.99 -28.73
CA SER A 706 15.44 24.66 -29.32
C SER A 706 14.75 24.72 -30.69
N THR A 707 15.28 23.99 -31.68
CA THR A 707 14.87 24.13 -33.10
C THR A 707 14.44 22.86 -33.82
N GLU A 708 14.48 21.68 -33.19
CA GLU A 708 14.35 20.40 -33.92
C GLU A 708 13.78 19.23 -33.09
N PHE A 709 12.92 19.50 -32.10
CA PHE A 709 12.18 18.51 -31.30
C PHE A 709 10.66 18.78 -31.38
N GLY A 710 9.80 17.75 -31.26
CA GLY A 710 8.34 17.91 -31.30
C GLY A 710 7.51 16.62 -31.45
N GLU A 711 6.28 16.68 -30.92
CA GLU A 711 5.29 15.58 -30.75
C GLU A 711 5.83 14.34 -30.03
N GLY A 712 5.68 14.34 -28.69
CA GLY A 712 6.01 13.23 -27.81
C GLY A 712 6.30 13.72 -26.39
N CYS A 713 5.63 13.10 -25.42
CA CYS A 713 6.16 12.88 -24.08
C CYS A 713 6.98 11.58 -24.14
N GLN A 714 8.14 11.49 -23.50
CA GLN A 714 8.86 10.21 -23.35
C GLN A 714 8.06 9.22 -22.50
N TRP A 715 7.32 9.74 -21.53
CA TRP A 715 6.39 8.99 -20.68
C TRP A 715 5.05 9.74 -20.67
N VAL A 716 3.96 9.07 -21.06
CA VAL A 716 2.60 9.63 -20.98
C VAL A 716 1.95 9.01 -19.75
N PRO A 717 1.37 9.79 -18.81
CA PRO A 717 0.62 9.21 -17.72
C PRO A 717 -0.55 8.39 -18.25
N GLU A 718 -0.84 7.28 -17.59
CA GLU A 718 -2.20 6.73 -17.63
C GLU A 718 -3.14 7.84 -17.13
N GLU A 719 -4.18 8.17 -17.90
CA GLU A 719 -5.11 9.25 -17.51
C GLU A 719 -5.73 8.85 -16.16
N PRO A 720 -5.62 9.69 -15.11
CA PRO A 720 -5.98 9.31 -13.76
C PRO A 720 -7.47 8.96 -13.70
N ALA A 721 -7.78 7.81 -13.11
CA ALA A 721 -9.09 7.18 -13.34
C ALA A 721 -10.26 8.09 -12.98
N ASP A 722 -11.30 8.12 -13.84
CA ASP A 722 -12.51 8.93 -13.61
C ASP A 722 -13.13 8.65 -12.24
N VAL A 723 -12.97 7.41 -11.76
CA VAL A 723 -13.17 6.99 -10.36
C VAL A 723 -12.12 5.93 -9.99
N ARG A 724 -11.41 6.12 -8.89
CA ARG A 724 -10.62 5.09 -8.19
C ARG A 724 -11.23 4.81 -6.81
N VAL A 725 -11.13 3.56 -6.36
CA VAL A 725 -11.57 3.08 -5.05
C VAL A 725 -10.52 2.10 -4.51
N GLU A 726 -9.78 2.49 -3.47
CA GLU A 726 -8.87 1.57 -2.78
C GLU A 726 -9.69 0.48 -2.07
N ALA A 727 -9.22 -0.77 -2.06
CA ALA A 727 -10.02 -1.88 -1.55
C ALA A 727 -10.18 -1.84 -0.02
N GLU A 728 -9.24 -1.23 0.71
CA GLU A 728 -9.32 -0.98 2.15
C GLU A 728 -10.32 0.11 2.56
N GLU A 729 -10.70 1.03 1.66
CA GLU A 729 -11.61 2.15 1.97
C GLU A 729 -13.11 1.78 1.94
N TRP A 730 -13.46 0.63 2.52
CA TRP A 730 -14.86 0.22 2.60
C TRP A 730 -15.67 1.07 3.59
N THR A 731 -16.94 1.25 3.28
CA THR A 731 -17.95 1.85 4.17
C THR A 731 -18.70 0.82 5.03
N SER A 732 -18.67 -0.45 4.64
CA SER A 732 -19.13 -1.61 5.41
C SER A 732 -18.50 -2.89 4.85
N VAL A 733 -18.37 -3.93 5.66
CA VAL A 733 -17.68 -5.19 5.31
C VAL A 733 -18.39 -6.37 5.98
N ILE A 734 -18.11 -7.59 5.55
CA ILE A 734 -18.58 -8.78 6.27
C ILE A 734 -17.99 -8.84 7.69
N GLU A 735 -18.83 -9.22 8.64
CA GLU A 735 -18.49 -9.31 10.07
C GLU A 735 -18.57 -10.77 10.55
N LEU A 736 -17.78 -11.09 11.59
CA LEU A 736 -17.85 -12.39 12.26
C LEU A 736 -19.23 -12.57 12.94
N PRO A 737 -19.76 -13.81 13.01
CA PRO A 737 -19.15 -15.08 12.65
C PRO A 737 -19.45 -15.53 11.21
N ASP A 738 -19.99 -14.65 10.35
CA ASP A 738 -20.41 -15.02 9.00
C ASP A 738 -19.27 -14.89 7.96
N GLY A 739 -18.26 -14.04 8.21
CA GLY A 739 -16.99 -13.91 7.47
C GLY A 739 -15.99 -12.96 8.13
N GLU A 740 -14.78 -12.79 7.57
CA GLU A 740 -13.74 -11.85 8.03
C GLU A 740 -12.70 -11.61 6.92
N VAL A 741 -12.39 -10.35 6.59
CA VAL A 741 -11.28 -9.98 5.69
C VAL A 741 -10.20 -9.22 6.46
N VAL A 742 -8.95 -9.24 5.99
CA VAL A 742 -7.79 -8.71 6.72
C VAL A 742 -6.98 -7.77 5.84
N LEU A 743 -6.59 -6.61 6.38
CA LEU A 743 -5.65 -5.71 5.73
C LEU A 743 -4.21 -6.17 5.95
N GLU A 744 -3.41 -6.23 4.88
CA GLU A 744 -1.97 -6.45 4.92
C GLU A 744 -1.24 -5.41 4.05
N THR A 745 0.06 -5.19 4.27
CA THR A 745 0.85 -4.26 3.42
C THR A 745 1.08 -4.89 2.05
N THR A 746 0.74 -4.14 1.00
CA THR A 746 0.86 -4.63 -0.37
C THR A 746 2.32 -4.67 -0.85
N GLN A 747 2.60 -5.53 -1.83
CA GLN A 747 3.84 -5.51 -2.64
C GLN A 747 3.57 -5.03 -4.07
N ASP A 748 2.45 -4.34 -4.27
CA ASP A 748 2.14 -3.60 -5.48
C ASP A 748 2.86 -2.24 -5.51
N VAL A 749 2.73 -1.51 -6.63
CA VAL A 749 3.47 -0.26 -6.90
C VAL A 749 3.20 0.85 -5.87
N ASP A 750 1.99 0.90 -5.32
CA ASP A 750 1.52 1.94 -4.39
C ASP A 750 1.96 1.72 -2.93
N GLY A 751 2.35 0.50 -2.53
CA GLY A 751 2.93 0.22 -1.20
C GLY A 751 1.98 0.41 0.01
N ASN A 752 0.71 0.72 -0.23
CA ASN A 752 -0.36 0.93 0.74
C ASN A 752 -0.82 -0.40 1.41
N GLN A 753 -2.09 -0.49 1.79
CA GLN A 753 -2.67 -1.76 2.22
C GLN A 753 -3.27 -2.48 1.01
N ASN A 754 -3.57 -3.76 1.20
CA ASN A 754 -4.50 -4.49 0.35
C ASN A 754 -5.41 -5.32 1.24
N VAL A 755 -6.57 -5.69 0.69
CA VAL A 755 -7.45 -6.65 1.35
C VAL A 755 -7.02 -8.06 0.98
N GLY A 756 -6.86 -8.90 1.99
CA GLY A 756 -6.56 -10.32 1.85
C GLY A 756 -7.41 -11.18 2.77
N TYR A 757 -7.09 -12.48 2.79
CA TYR A 757 -7.84 -13.52 3.52
C TYR A 757 -9.30 -13.73 3.08
N ILE A 758 -9.72 -13.10 1.97
CA ILE A 758 -11.08 -13.14 1.44
C ILE A 758 -11.47 -14.58 1.07
N ASP A 759 -12.45 -15.14 1.81
CA ASP A 759 -12.99 -16.49 1.66
C ASP A 759 -14.37 -16.46 0.93
N PRO A 760 -14.86 -17.59 0.39
CA PRO A 760 -16.12 -17.62 -0.38
C PRO A 760 -17.37 -17.28 0.44
N GLY A 761 -17.97 -16.12 0.16
CA GLY A 761 -19.11 -15.55 0.89
C GLY A 761 -18.82 -14.18 1.51
N ASP A 762 -17.55 -13.78 1.58
CA ASP A 762 -17.13 -12.48 2.09
C ASP A 762 -17.49 -11.32 1.14
N TRP A 763 -17.67 -10.12 1.69
CA TRP A 763 -18.13 -8.96 0.93
C TRP A 763 -17.67 -7.63 1.53
N MET A 764 -17.63 -6.60 0.68
CA MET A 764 -17.27 -5.22 1.02
C MET A 764 -18.21 -4.24 0.30
N GLU A 765 -18.63 -3.16 0.96
CA GLU A 765 -19.51 -2.10 0.42
C GLU A 765 -18.83 -0.73 0.51
N TYR A 766 -18.83 0.02 -0.60
CA TYR A 766 -18.17 1.32 -0.77
C TYR A 766 -19.20 2.38 -1.21
N SER A 767 -18.98 3.65 -0.88
CA SER A 767 -19.82 4.75 -1.35
C SER A 767 -19.08 5.54 -2.43
N VAL A 768 -19.60 5.48 -3.66
CA VAL A 768 -18.86 5.89 -4.86
C VAL A 768 -19.66 6.96 -5.63
N GLU A 769 -19.06 8.10 -5.96
CA GLU A 769 -19.69 9.10 -6.86
C GLU A 769 -19.25 8.85 -8.31
N ILE A 770 -20.14 8.28 -9.12
CA ILE A 770 -19.88 8.09 -10.56
C ILE A 770 -20.14 9.42 -11.30
N PRO A 771 -19.18 10.03 -12.03
CA PRO A 771 -19.32 11.37 -12.59
C PRO A 771 -20.51 11.55 -13.54
N GLU A 772 -20.70 10.62 -14.49
CA GLU A 772 -21.93 10.54 -15.31
C GLU A 772 -22.31 9.12 -15.72
N ALA A 773 -23.55 8.93 -16.20
CA ALA A 773 -24.05 7.61 -16.61
C ALA A 773 -23.49 7.22 -17.98
N GLY A 774 -22.82 6.07 -18.08
CA GLY A 774 -22.10 5.66 -19.28
C GLY A 774 -21.56 4.23 -19.22
N CYS A 775 -20.79 3.86 -20.23
CA CYS A 775 -19.96 2.65 -20.23
C CYS A 775 -18.61 2.99 -19.60
N TYR A 776 -18.14 2.14 -18.70
CA TYR A 776 -16.84 2.27 -18.06
C TYR A 776 -16.02 0.99 -18.31
N ILE A 777 -14.73 1.13 -18.59
CA ILE A 777 -13.80 0.02 -18.31
C ILE A 777 -13.58 0.02 -16.81
N ALA A 778 -13.86 -1.12 -16.18
CA ALA A 778 -13.61 -1.40 -14.79
C ALA A 778 -12.35 -2.26 -14.68
N ASP A 779 -11.36 -1.74 -13.97
CA ASP A 779 -10.06 -2.37 -13.77
C ASP A 779 -9.93 -2.84 -12.32
N TYR A 780 -9.55 -4.10 -12.15
CA TYR A 780 -9.53 -4.78 -10.85
C TYR A 780 -8.14 -5.31 -10.53
N ARG A 781 -7.50 -4.76 -9.51
CA ARG A 781 -6.14 -5.15 -9.12
C ARG A 781 -6.17 -6.29 -8.10
N VAL A 782 -5.76 -7.48 -8.52
CA VAL A 782 -6.04 -8.74 -7.80
C VAL A 782 -4.86 -9.72 -7.80
N ALA A 783 -4.80 -10.57 -6.77
CA ALA A 783 -3.78 -11.63 -6.62
C ALA A 783 -4.37 -12.94 -6.08
N THR A 784 -3.84 -14.09 -6.53
CA THR A 784 -4.18 -15.43 -6.00
C THR A 784 -3.15 -16.49 -6.42
N GLU A 785 -2.67 -17.29 -5.45
CA GLU A 785 -1.64 -18.31 -5.68
C GLU A 785 -2.08 -19.42 -6.66
N SER A 786 -3.37 -19.75 -6.71
CA SER A 786 -3.89 -20.94 -7.43
C SER A 786 -5.07 -20.65 -8.37
N GLY A 787 -5.50 -19.41 -8.49
CA GLY A 787 -6.71 -19.02 -9.23
C GLY A 787 -7.96 -19.08 -8.34
N SER A 788 -8.94 -18.25 -8.68
CA SER A 788 -10.19 -18.05 -7.93
C SER A 788 -11.38 -18.16 -8.88
N GLU A 789 -12.51 -18.69 -8.39
CA GLU A 789 -13.80 -18.56 -9.11
C GLU A 789 -14.21 -17.07 -9.14
N GLY A 790 -13.79 -16.30 -8.14
CA GLY A 790 -13.62 -14.84 -8.19
C GLY A 790 -14.63 -14.06 -7.34
N PHE A 791 -15.25 -13.04 -7.92
CA PHE A 791 -16.22 -12.17 -7.24
C PHE A 791 -17.30 -11.65 -8.19
N THR A 792 -18.42 -11.21 -7.63
CA THR A 792 -19.41 -10.37 -8.32
C THR A 792 -19.30 -8.94 -7.83
N LEU A 793 -19.38 -7.98 -8.76
CA LEU A 793 -19.49 -6.55 -8.44
C LEU A 793 -20.92 -6.09 -8.69
N SER A 794 -21.45 -5.24 -7.82
CA SER A 794 -22.81 -4.71 -7.93
C SER A 794 -22.90 -3.24 -7.50
N PHE A 795 -23.82 -2.49 -8.11
CA PHE A 795 -24.10 -1.09 -7.77
C PHE A 795 -25.59 -0.96 -7.41
N ASP A 796 -25.89 -0.31 -6.28
CA ASP A 796 -27.24 -0.21 -5.68
C ASP A 796 -27.98 -1.57 -5.56
N GLY A 797 -27.21 -2.66 -5.39
CA GLY A 797 -27.72 -4.04 -5.31
C GLY A 797 -28.10 -4.67 -6.66
N VAL A 798 -27.66 -4.10 -7.79
CA VAL A 798 -27.73 -4.69 -9.13
C VAL A 798 -26.34 -5.19 -9.52
N VAL A 799 -26.17 -6.50 -9.72
CA VAL A 799 -24.90 -7.07 -10.22
C VAL A 799 -24.60 -6.51 -11.60
N THR A 800 -23.44 -5.85 -11.72
CA THR A 800 -22.91 -5.26 -12.95
C THR A 800 -21.84 -6.15 -13.59
N ASP A 801 -21.10 -6.93 -12.80
CA ASP A 801 -20.03 -7.80 -13.29
C ASP A 801 -19.87 -9.12 -12.50
N THR A 802 -19.20 -10.10 -13.08
CA THR A 802 -18.82 -11.38 -12.48
C THR A 802 -17.43 -11.77 -12.98
N VAL A 803 -16.42 -11.53 -12.16
CA VAL A 803 -15.00 -11.66 -12.48
C VAL A 803 -14.49 -13.02 -12.01
N THR A 804 -13.64 -13.68 -12.80
CA THR A 804 -12.94 -14.92 -12.44
C THR A 804 -11.43 -14.70 -12.55
N ILE A 805 -10.67 -15.06 -11.52
CA ILE A 805 -9.27 -14.65 -11.39
C ILE A 805 -8.33 -15.81 -11.77
N PRO A 806 -7.46 -15.67 -12.78
CA PRO A 806 -6.47 -16.70 -13.11
C PRO A 806 -5.37 -16.80 -12.02
N PRO A 807 -4.60 -17.90 -11.95
CA PRO A 807 -3.49 -18.02 -11.01
C PRO A 807 -2.41 -16.99 -11.31
N THR A 808 -2.16 -16.06 -10.39
CA THR A 808 -1.14 -15.01 -10.55
C THR A 808 0.25 -15.46 -10.09
N GLY A 809 0.31 -16.54 -9.31
CA GLY A 809 1.55 -17.18 -8.86
C GLY A 809 1.95 -16.85 -7.41
N GLY A 810 1.23 -15.95 -6.75
CA GLY A 810 1.46 -15.58 -5.35
C GLY A 810 0.36 -14.67 -4.80
N TRP A 811 0.27 -14.58 -3.48
CA TRP A 811 -0.68 -13.71 -2.75
C TRP A 811 -0.36 -12.21 -2.89
N GLN A 812 0.91 -11.92 -3.14
CA GLN A 812 1.46 -10.59 -3.40
C GLN A 812 2.10 -10.58 -4.80
N SER A 813 1.35 -11.09 -5.77
CA SER A 813 1.74 -11.13 -7.19
C SER A 813 0.53 -10.67 -7.98
N TRP A 814 0.53 -9.39 -8.31
CA TRP A 814 -0.65 -8.67 -8.75
C TRP A 814 -0.83 -8.71 -10.27
N ILE A 815 -2.08 -8.79 -10.70
CA ILE A 815 -2.50 -8.51 -12.07
C ILE A 815 -3.68 -7.53 -12.05
N THR A 816 -3.85 -6.76 -13.12
CA THR A 816 -5.10 -6.03 -13.36
C THR A 816 -5.99 -6.86 -14.28
N LEU A 817 -7.28 -6.95 -13.97
CA LEU A 817 -8.31 -7.55 -14.83
C LEU A 817 -9.30 -6.46 -15.28
N SER A 818 -9.49 -6.31 -16.59
CA SER A 818 -10.29 -5.24 -17.20
C SER A 818 -11.60 -5.78 -17.79
N ASN A 819 -12.75 -5.19 -17.45
CA ASN A 819 -14.06 -5.53 -18.01
C ASN A 819 -14.88 -4.28 -18.34
N ALA A 820 -15.74 -4.32 -19.36
CA ALA A 820 -16.62 -3.20 -19.71
C ALA A 820 -17.99 -3.31 -18.99
N ILE A 821 -18.39 -2.28 -18.22
CA ILE A 821 -19.62 -2.27 -17.42
C ILE A 821 -20.44 -0.98 -17.61
N GLU A 822 -21.78 -1.08 -17.59
CA GLU A 822 -22.67 0.09 -17.59
C GLU A 822 -22.93 0.61 -16.16
N LEU A 823 -22.65 1.89 -15.90
CA LEU A 823 -22.88 2.55 -14.60
C LEU A 823 -23.87 3.74 -14.71
N ASN A 824 -24.59 4.01 -13.62
CA ASN A 824 -25.40 5.23 -13.48
C ASN A 824 -24.59 6.33 -12.77
N GLY A 825 -24.71 7.58 -13.23
CA GLY A 825 -24.06 8.73 -12.60
C GLY A 825 -24.72 9.19 -11.30
N GLY A 826 -23.89 9.64 -10.36
CA GLY A 826 -24.21 10.08 -9.00
C GLY A 826 -23.68 9.12 -7.93
N MET A 827 -23.91 9.46 -6.66
CA MET A 827 -23.65 8.57 -5.52
C MET A 827 -24.40 7.23 -5.67
N GLN A 828 -23.68 6.12 -5.60
CA GLN A 828 -24.20 4.76 -5.51
C GLN A 828 -23.50 4.00 -4.37
N THR A 829 -24.10 2.91 -3.89
CA THR A 829 -23.39 1.90 -3.09
C THR A 829 -22.81 0.85 -4.04
N MET A 830 -21.48 0.80 -4.16
CA MET A 830 -20.77 -0.31 -4.80
C MET A 830 -20.63 -1.45 -3.79
N ARG A 831 -20.78 -2.70 -4.23
CA ARG A 831 -20.63 -3.90 -3.39
C ARG A 831 -19.90 -5.00 -4.14
N PHE A 832 -18.82 -5.48 -3.53
CA PHE A 832 -18.05 -6.66 -3.90
C PHE A 832 -18.56 -7.87 -3.08
N ASP A 833 -18.83 -9.00 -3.73
CA ASP A 833 -19.16 -10.29 -3.07
C ASP A 833 -18.27 -11.41 -3.64
N ALA A 834 -17.46 -12.05 -2.80
CA ALA A 834 -16.57 -13.16 -3.19
C ALA A 834 -17.36 -14.47 -3.39
N ILE A 835 -17.22 -15.12 -4.56
CA ILE A 835 -18.07 -16.26 -4.94
C ILE A 835 -17.41 -17.64 -4.78
N GLY A 836 -16.08 -17.74 -4.84
CA GLY A 836 -15.38 -19.02 -4.73
C GLY A 836 -13.88 -18.89 -4.99
N GLY A 837 -13.06 -19.68 -4.30
CA GLY A 837 -11.60 -19.49 -4.25
C GLY A 837 -11.18 -18.44 -3.22
N ALA A 838 -9.87 -18.36 -2.95
CA ALA A 838 -9.29 -17.37 -2.04
C ALA A 838 -8.43 -16.39 -2.85
N GLN A 839 -8.51 -15.12 -2.50
CA GLN A 839 -8.02 -13.99 -3.31
C GLN A 839 -7.67 -12.78 -2.45
N ASN A 840 -6.78 -11.93 -2.99
CA ASN A 840 -6.48 -10.60 -2.48
C ASN A 840 -6.91 -9.55 -3.53
N VAL A 841 -7.26 -8.34 -3.07
CA VAL A 841 -7.62 -7.17 -3.91
C VAL A 841 -6.89 -5.94 -3.39
N ASN A 842 -6.30 -5.14 -4.29
CA ASN A 842 -5.62 -3.87 -3.98
C ASN A 842 -6.58 -2.69 -4.20
N TRP A 843 -7.15 -2.57 -5.41
CA TRP A 843 -8.03 -1.46 -5.78
C TRP A 843 -8.99 -1.79 -6.93
N PHE A 844 -9.96 -0.89 -7.14
CA PHE A 844 -10.89 -0.86 -8.26
C PHE A 844 -10.82 0.51 -8.96
N GLU A 845 -10.72 0.53 -10.28
CA GLU A 845 -10.78 1.76 -11.09
C GLU A 845 -11.90 1.67 -12.13
N PHE A 846 -12.49 2.82 -12.49
CA PHE A 846 -13.57 2.91 -13.47
C PHE A 846 -13.31 4.10 -14.40
N ASN A 847 -13.05 3.81 -15.67
CA ASN A 847 -12.66 4.76 -16.72
C ASN A 847 -13.76 4.92 -17.77
N LEU A 848 -14.28 6.13 -18.00
CA LEU A 848 -15.40 6.36 -18.92
C LEU A 848 -14.96 6.20 -20.38
N VAL A 849 -15.65 5.32 -21.12
CA VAL A 849 -15.35 5.00 -22.53
C VAL A 849 -16.55 5.22 -23.46
N ASP A 850 -16.35 5.08 -24.78
CA ASP A 850 -17.47 5.08 -25.71
C ASP A 850 -18.39 3.87 -25.43
N ALA A 851 -19.67 4.00 -25.75
CA ALA A 851 -20.67 2.99 -25.42
C ALA A 851 -20.47 1.67 -26.19
N SER A 852 -19.59 1.63 -27.21
CA SER A 852 -19.23 0.43 -27.94
C SER A 852 -18.62 -0.66 -27.07
N GLU A 853 -17.80 -0.32 -26.08
CA GLU A 853 -17.04 -1.31 -25.32
C GLU A 853 -17.95 -2.23 -24.49
N CYS A 854 -19.06 -1.69 -23.98
CA CYS A 854 -20.08 -2.43 -23.26
C CYS A 854 -21.03 -3.24 -24.17
N GLU A 855 -21.02 -3.04 -25.50
CA GLU A 855 -21.85 -3.84 -26.42
C GLU A 855 -21.24 -5.23 -26.71
N GLU A 856 -19.96 -5.49 -26.41
CA GLU A 856 -19.27 -6.72 -26.85
C GLU A 856 -19.43 -7.94 -25.92
N GLN A 857 -19.51 -7.80 -24.59
CA GLN A 857 -19.55 -8.96 -23.66
C GLN A 857 -20.92 -9.69 -23.55
N GLY A 858 -21.94 -9.27 -24.31
CA GLY A 858 -23.36 -9.51 -23.95
C GLY A 858 -24.12 -10.74 -24.48
N GLU A 859 -23.68 -11.45 -25.54
CA GLU A 859 -24.46 -12.57 -26.13
C GLU A 859 -23.68 -13.87 -26.36
N VAL A 860 -24.35 -15.00 -26.12
CA VAL A 860 -23.95 -16.32 -26.66
C VAL A 860 -24.22 -16.31 -28.17
N VAL A 861 -23.25 -15.83 -28.95
CA VAL A 861 -23.36 -15.75 -30.41
C VAL A 861 -23.54 -17.15 -31.00
N LEU A 862 -24.74 -17.44 -31.49
CA LEU A 862 -25.04 -18.67 -32.22
C LEU A 862 -24.96 -18.40 -33.73
N GLY A 863 -23.93 -18.96 -34.37
CA GLY A 863 -23.61 -18.74 -35.79
C GLY A 863 -24.70 -19.15 -36.78
N ASP A 864 -24.38 -19.08 -38.08
CA ASP A 864 -25.31 -19.45 -39.15
C ASP A 864 -25.78 -20.92 -39.03
N ASN A 865 -27.01 -21.19 -39.49
CA ASN A 865 -27.52 -22.57 -39.51
C ASN A 865 -26.81 -23.37 -40.61
N LEU A 866 -26.02 -24.35 -40.19
CA LEU A 866 -25.22 -25.23 -41.05
C LEU A 866 -26.09 -26.25 -41.83
N LEU A 867 -27.38 -26.37 -41.52
CA LEU A 867 -28.32 -27.26 -42.21
C LEU A 867 -29.02 -26.59 -43.41
N THR A 868 -28.54 -26.93 -44.62
CA THR A 868 -28.98 -26.37 -45.91
C THR A 868 -30.45 -26.61 -46.33
N ASN A 869 -31.22 -27.39 -45.55
CA ASN A 869 -32.67 -27.59 -45.76
C ASN A 869 -33.36 -27.92 -44.42
N GLY A 870 -33.08 -27.13 -43.37
CA GLY A 870 -33.63 -27.33 -42.02
C GLY A 870 -35.16 -27.19 -41.91
N ALA A 871 -35.78 -26.36 -42.76
CA ALA A 871 -37.23 -26.11 -42.80
C ALA A 871 -38.02 -27.06 -43.72
N PHE A 872 -37.41 -28.17 -44.16
CA PHE A 872 -38.09 -29.27 -44.87
C PHE A 872 -38.95 -28.86 -46.08
N ASP A 873 -38.54 -27.83 -46.84
CA ASP A 873 -39.25 -27.29 -48.03
C ASP A 873 -39.59 -28.40 -49.03
N ASP A 874 -38.62 -29.28 -49.30
CA ASP A 874 -38.83 -30.59 -49.90
C ASP A 874 -37.81 -31.64 -49.37
N ALA A 875 -37.85 -32.86 -49.90
CA ALA A 875 -37.00 -33.97 -49.46
C ALA A 875 -35.52 -33.89 -49.89
N THR A 876 -35.05 -32.78 -50.46
CA THR A 876 -33.65 -32.63 -50.90
C THR A 876 -32.69 -32.62 -49.70
N GLY A 877 -31.56 -33.33 -49.81
CA GLY A 877 -30.58 -33.51 -48.72
C GLY A 877 -30.96 -34.55 -47.67
N TRP A 878 -32.24 -34.86 -47.51
CA TRP A 878 -32.76 -35.76 -46.47
C TRP A 878 -32.87 -37.22 -46.92
N THR A 879 -32.44 -38.14 -46.06
CA THR A 879 -32.55 -39.59 -46.27
C THR A 879 -33.43 -40.24 -45.20
N VAL A 880 -34.57 -40.78 -45.62
CA VAL A 880 -35.43 -41.65 -44.79
C VAL A 880 -34.76 -43.03 -44.66
N VAL A 881 -34.72 -43.58 -43.44
CA VAL A 881 -34.12 -44.87 -43.14
C VAL A 881 -35.02 -45.70 -42.21
N SER A 882 -35.13 -47.02 -42.45
CA SER A 882 -35.76 -47.94 -41.52
C SER A 882 -34.74 -48.28 -40.44
N GLN A 883 -34.96 -47.89 -39.18
CA GLN A 883 -33.98 -48.14 -38.10
C GLN A 883 -34.14 -49.56 -37.53
N TRP A 884 -35.37 -50.05 -37.41
CA TRP A 884 -35.67 -51.36 -36.87
C TRP A 884 -37.04 -51.85 -37.36
N GLY A 885 -37.26 -53.16 -37.37
CA GLY A 885 -38.55 -53.78 -37.70
C GLY A 885 -38.71 -54.25 -39.16
N GLU A 886 -39.87 -54.84 -39.45
CA GLU A 886 -40.25 -55.24 -40.82
C GLU A 886 -41.12 -54.14 -41.47
N ASP A 887 -40.80 -53.78 -42.70
CA ASP A 887 -41.58 -52.84 -43.50
C ASP A 887 -42.91 -53.47 -43.94
N VAL A 888 -44.01 -53.00 -43.34
CA VAL A 888 -45.39 -53.41 -43.67
C VAL A 888 -46.14 -52.19 -44.17
N ASP A 889 -46.72 -52.24 -45.38
CA ASP A 889 -47.42 -51.12 -46.02
C ASP A 889 -48.28 -50.30 -45.04
N GLY A 890 -47.75 -49.15 -44.59
CA GLY A 890 -48.43 -48.21 -43.69
C GLY A 890 -48.11 -48.29 -42.18
N ASN A 891 -47.18 -49.14 -41.72
CA ASN A 891 -46.83 -49.29 -40.29
C ASN A 891 -45.81 -48.27 -39.74
N GLY A 892 -45.42 -47.29 -40.56
CA GLY A 892 -44.43 -46.27 -40.23
C GLY A 892 -43.89 -45.65 -41.52
N VAL A 893 -44.32 -44.42 -41.80
CA VAL A 893 -43.95 -43.65 -42.99
C VAL A 893 -43.45 -42.27 -42.58
N VAL A 894 -42.24 -41.94 -43.00
CA VAL A 894 -41.70 -40.57 -42.93
C VAL A 894 -41.96 -39.88 -44.27
N THR A 895 -42.52 -38.67 -44.25
CA THR A 895 -42.70 -37.82 -45.44
C THR A 895 -42.20 -36.41 -45.18
N VAL A 896 -41.30 -35.93 -46.04
CA VAL A 896 -40.79 -34.55 -46.04
C VAL A 896 -41.51 -33.79 -47.16
N ALA A 897 -42.41 -32.88 -46.80
CA ALA A 897 -43.24 -32.10 -47.73
C ALA A 897 -43.95 -30.95 -47.02
N ASP A 898 -44.35 -29.93 -47.80
CA ASP A 898 -45.16 -28.79 -47.35
C ASP A 898 -44.57 -28.04 -46.13
N GLY A 899 -43.24 -28.07 -45.96
CA GLY A 899 -42.50 -27.41 -44.87
C GLY A 899 -42.39 -28.22 -43.57
N VAL A 900 -42.60 -29.55 -43.59
CA VAL A 900 -42.44 -30.40 -42.39
C VAL A 900 -41.91 -31.80 -42.71
N ALA A 901 -41.18 -32.38 -41.77
CA ALA A 901 -40.92 -33.82 -41.71
C ALA A 901 -41.97 -34.52 -40.82
N SER A 902 -42.87 -35.27 -41.44
CA SER A 902 -43.98 -35.97 -40.75
C SER A 902 -43.70 -37.46 -40.57
N PHE A 903 -43.72 -37.94 -39.33
CA PHE A 903 -43.60 -39.34 -38.91
C PHE A 903 -44.99 -39.89 -38.58
N THR A 904 -45.53 -40.73 -39.48
CA THR A 904 -46.95 -41.12 -39.47
C THR A 904 -47.16 -42.62 -39.64
N GLU A 905 -48.38 -43.09 -39.33
CA GLU A 905 -48.84 -44.42 -39.71
C GLU A 905 -50.20 -44.34 -40.42
N THR A 906 -50.47 -45.31 -41.29
CA THR A 906 -51.80 -45.54 -41.89
C THR A 906 -52.39 -46.90 -41.48
N VAL A 907 -51.62 -47.73 -40.77
CA VAL A 907 -52.01 -49.02 -40.21
C VAL A 907 -51.48 -49.15 -38.78
N ALA A 908 -52.32 -48.83 -37.79
CA ALA A 908 -51.98 -48.97 -36.38
C ALA A 908 -51.73 -50.44 -35.98
N GLY A 909 -50.58 -50.73 -35.36
CA GLY A 909 -50.19 -52.06 -34.93
C GLY A 909 -48.94 -52.04 -34.04
N PRO A 910 -48.86 -52.92 -33.03
CA PRO A 910 -47.98 -52.70 -31.88
C PRO A 910 -46.49 -52.89 -32.20
N TRP A 911 -45.68 -51.86 -31.93
CA TRP A 911 -44.21 -51.84 -31.96
C TRP A 911 -43.62 -52.62 -33.15
N THR A 912 -43.92 -52.17 -34.38
CA THR A 912 -43.53 -52.90 -35.60
C THR A 912 -42.38 -52.28 -36.40
N LYS A 913 -42.06 -51.00 -36.20
CA LYS A 913 -40.98 -50.28 -36.91
C LYS A 913 -40.43 -49.10 -36.09
N HIS A 914 -39.11 -48.89 -36.12
CA HIS A 914 -38.47 -47.63 -35.73
C HIS A 914 -38.10 -46.87 -37.00
N MET A 915 -38.40 -45.58 -37.04
CA MET A 915 -38.18 -44.71 -38.20
C MET A 915 -37.01 -43.77 -37.95
N GLY A 916 -36.25 -43.48 -39.00
CA GLY A 916 -35.22 -42.45 -38.96
C GLY A 916 -35.24 -41.53 -40.17
N LEU A 917 -34.73 -40.31 -39.97
CA LEU A 917 -34.51 -39.30 -40.99
C LEU A 917 -33.16 -38.63 -40.70
N TYR A 918 -32.23 -38.66 -41.65
CA TYR A 918 -30.92 -38.01 -41.48
C TYR A 918 -30.51 -37.15 -42.65
N THR A 919 -29.58 -36.25 -42.36
CA THR A 919 -28.83 -35.45 -43.34
C THR A 919 -27.33 -35.53 -43.04
N THR A 920 -26.51 -35.06 -43.98
CA THR A 920 -25.05 -34.92 -43.83
C THR A 920 -24.70 -33.48 -43.52
N ILE A 921 -23.82 -33.26 -42.55
CA ILE A 921 -23.31 -31.95 -42.13
C ILE A 921 -21.79 -32.04 -42.03
N GLU A 922 -21.07 -31.03 -42.53
CA GLU A 922 -19.62 -30.91 -42.33
C GLU A 922 -19.40 -30.05 -41.08
N LEU A 923 -18.58 -30.53 -40.12
CA LEU A 923 -18.30 -29.84 -38.87
C LEU A 923 -16.78 -29.72 -38.64
N GLN A 924 -16.38 -28.68 -37.92
CA GLN A 924 -15.02 -28.47 -37.42
C GLN A 924 -14.97 -28.80 -35.92
N PRO A 925 -13.79 -28.89 -35.30
CA PRO A 925 -13.70 -28.94 -33.84
C PRO A 925 -14.33 -27.70 -33.20
N GLY A 926 -15.05 -27.89 -32.09
CA GLY A 926 -15.76 -26.82 -31.38
C GLY A 926 -17.12 -27.25 -30.82
N THR A 927 -17.77 -26.34 -30.12
CA THR A 927 -19.07 -26.54 -29.46
C THR A 927 -20.22 -26.09 -30.38
N TYR A 928 -21.31 -26.86 -30.42
CA TYR A 928 -22.45 -26.65 -31.30
C TYR A 928 -23.77 -26.74 -30.54
N GLN A 929 -24.76 -25.96 -30.97
CA GLN A 929 -26.13 -25.97 -30.49
C GLN A 929 -27.05 -26.53 -31.57
N PHE A 930 -27.80 -27.57 -31.23
CA PHE A 930 -28.91 -28.08 -32.04
C PHE A 930 -30.26 -27.59 -31.48
N ASP A 931 -31.22 -27.34 -32.37
CA ASP A 931 -32.64 -27.25 -32.03
C ASP A 931 -33.55 -27.63 -33.21
N MET A 932 -34.81 -27.90 -32.93
CA MET A 932 -35.88 -28.12 -33.90
C MET A 932 -37.24 -27.73 -33.32
N ASP A 933 -38.15 -27.25 -34.16
CA ASP A 933 -39.58 -27.26 -33.85
C ASP A 933 -40.10 -28.70 -33.89
N MET A 934 -40.95 -29.08 -32.94
CA MET A 934 -41.68 -30.35 -32.98
C MET A 934 -43.11 -30.23 -32.48
N SER A 935 -44.04 -30.97 -33.11
CA SER A 935 -45.42 -31.07 -32.62
C SER A 935 -46.03 -32.47 -32.76
N TYR A 936 -46.76 -32.88 -31.72
CA TYR A 936 -47.54 -34.12 -31.68
C TYR A 936 -48.72 -34.01 -30.70
N GLU A 937 -49.80 -34.74 -30.96
CA GLU A 937 -51.02 -34.70 -30.13
C GLU A 937 -51.48 -36.10 -29.68
N ASN A 938 -51.70 -36.27 -28.38
CA ASN A 938 -52.31 -37.42 -27.70
C ASN A 938 -51.65 -38.80 -27.98
N ILE A 939 -50.36 -38.83 -28.32
CA ILE A 939 -49.59 -40.07 -28.52
C ILE A 939 -49.04 -40.57 -27.18
N ASN A 940 -49.11 -41.89 -26.95
CA ASN A 940 -48.65 -42.55 -25.72
C ASN A 940 -47.82 -43.80 -26.11
N GLU A 941 -46.81 -44.15 -25.31
CA GLU A 941 -45.81 -45.17 -25.65
C GLU A 941 -45.04 -44.82 -26.95
N LEU A 942 -44.42 -43.63 -26.92
CA LEU A 942 -43.66 -42.97 -27.98
C LEU A 942 -42.32 -42.45 -27.41
N TRP A 943 -41.24 -42.55 -28.19
CA TRP A 943 -39.94 -41.93 -27.91
C TRP A 943 -39.28 -41.38 -29.20
N GLY A 944 -38.44 -40.36 -29.08
CA GLY A 944 -37.79 -39.66 -30.18
C GLY A 944 -36.51 -38.97 -29.71
N GLU A 945 -35.43 -39.15 -30.46
CA GLU A 945 -34.07 -38.79 -30.06
C GLU A 945 -33.26 -38.33 -31.27
N VAL A 946 -32.36 -37.37 -31.06
CA VAL A 946 -31.38 -36.92 -32.07
C VAL A 946 -30.00 -37.46 -31.73
N TYR A 947 -29.32 -38.00 -32.73
CA TYR A 947 -27.95 -38.50 -32.64
C TYR A 947 -27.08 -37.91 -33.73
N ILE A 948 -25.80 -37.72 -33.44
CA ILE A 948 -24.78 -37.35 -34.42
C ILE A 948 -23.61 -38.34 -34.38
N GLY A 949 -22.97 -38.57 -35.52
CA GLY A 949 -21.76 -39.40 -35.60
C GLY A 949 -21.14 -39.43 -37.00
N SER A 950 -19.87 -39.82 -37.05
CA SER A 950 -19.01 -39.96 -38.23
C SER A 950 -19.43 -41.11 -39.16
N MET A 951 -20.17 -42.09 -38.64
CA MET A 951 -20.68 -43.23 -39.41
C MET A 951 -22.07 -42.94 -40.01
N GLN A 952 -22.30 -43.43 -41.23
CA GLN A 952 -23.60 -43.30 -41.91
C GLN A 952 -24.68 -44.20 -41.27
N PRO A 953 -25.89 -43.70 -40.97
CA PRO A 953 -27.03 -44.53 -40.57
C PRO A 953 -27.43 -45.53 -41.67
N LEU A 954 -27.45 -46.83 -41.31
CA LEU A 954 -27.73 -47.93 -42.24
C LEU A 954 -29.17 -48.42 -42.13
N ASP A 955 -29.72 -48.84 -43.28
CA ASP A 955 -31.09 -49.34 -43.38
C ASP A 955 -31.27 -50.72 -42.73
N HIS A 956 -32.35 -50.87 -41.98
CA HIS A 956 -32.67 -51.94 -41.03
C HIS A 956 -31.60 -52.16 -39.93
N SER A 957 -30.91 -51.11 -39.48
CA SER A 957 -29.98 -51.15 -38.35
C SER A 957 -30.15 -49.95 -37.41
N GLU A 958 -30.24 -50.22 -36.11
CA GLU A 958 -30.37 -49.16 -35.10
C GLU A 958 -29.04 -48.41 -34.93
N TYR A 959 -29.09 -47.12 -35.23
CA TYR A 959 -27.99 -46.17 -35.12
C TYR A 959 -28.02 -45.49 -33.76
N ASN A 960 -26.91 -45.48 -33.04
CA ASN A 960 -26.77 -44.91 -31.69
C ASN A 960 -25.77 -43.75 -31.66
N GLY A 961 -25.45 -43.16 -32.83
CA GLY A 961 -24.47 -42.09 -32.99
C GLY A 961 -23.05 -42.46 -32.58
N ASP A 962 -22.20 -41.45 -32.60
CA ASP A 962 -21.05 -41.34 -31.71
C ASP A 962 -21.46 -40.56 -30.44
N GLN A 963 -22.44 -39.64 -30.56
CA GLN A 963 -23.03 -38.86 -29.45
C GLN A 963 -24.57 -38.76 -29.57
N GLN A 964 -25.25 -38.68 -28.42
CA GLN A 964 -26.67 -38.28 -28.34
C GLN A 964 -26.74 -36.76 -28.20
N VAL A 965 -27.46 -36.08 -29.09
CA VAL A 965 -27.53 -34.61 -29.14
C VAL A 965 -28.65 -34.07 -28.25
N ILE A 966 -29.85 -34.66 -28.33
CA ILE A 966 -30.95 -34.35 -27.43
C ILE A 966 -31.95 -35.50 -27.33
N LYS A 967 -32.48 -35.76 -26.12
CA LYS A 967 -33.63 -36.64 -25.92
C LYS A 967 -34.95 -35.87 -26.06
N ALA A 968 -35.33 -35.58 -27.30
CA ALA A 968 -36.50 -34.74 -27.63
C ALA A 968 -37.79 -35.16 -26.88
N TYR A 969 -38.21 -36.43 -26.94
CA TYR A 969 -39.36 -36.92 -26.17
C TYR A 969 -39.24 -38.39 -25.77
N ASN A 970 -39.74 -38.77 -24.58
CA ASN A 970 -39.69 -40.14 -24.09
C ASN A 970 -40.82 -40.45 -23.08
N SER A 971 -41.79 -41.30 -23.46
CA SER A 971 -42.98 -41.64 -22.64
C SER A 971 -42.70 -42.32 -21.29
N TRP A 972 -41.45 -42.64 -20.94
CA TRP A 972 -41.08 -43.22 -19.65
C TRP A 972 -40.29 -42.26 -18.76
N ASP A 973 -39.46 -41.39 -19.37
CA ASP A 973 -38.68 -40.38 -18.64
C ASP A 973 -39.49 -39.09 -18.40
N CYS A 974 -40.38 -38.72 -19.33
CA CYS A 974 -41.27 -37.54 -19.26
C CYS A 974 -42.76 -37.91 -19.49
N PRO A 975 -43.35 -38.80 -18.67
CA PRO A 975 -44.63 -39.46 -18.94
C PRO A 975 -45.86 -38.54 -19.02
N ASP A 976 -45.77 -37.30 -18.53
CA ASP A 976 -46.87 -36.32 -18.58
C ASP A 976 -46.92 -35.53 -19.91
N VAL A 977 -45.86 -35.58 -20.74
CA VAL A 977 -45.73 -34.82 -22.01
C VAL A 977 -46.42 -35.55 -23.18
N ILE A 978 -47.73 -35.75 -23.06
CA ILE A 978 -48.55 -36.51 -24.04
C ILE A 978 -49.08 -35.69 -25.22
N THR A 979 -48.79 -34.38 -25.27
CA THR A 979 -49.12 -33.46 -26.36
C THR A 979 -48.16 -32.27 -26.28
N TYR A 980 -47.56 -31.89 -27.41
CA TYR A 980 -46.54 -30.85 -27.44
C TYR A 980 -46.54 -30.06 -28.76
N THR A 981 -46.07 -28.81 -28.72
CA THR A 981 -45.83 -27.91 -29.87
C THR A 981 -44.86 -26.81 -29.42
N GLY A 982 -43.64 -26.79 -29.96
CA GLY A 982 -42.60 -25.82 -29.63
C GLY A 982 -41.18 -26.33 -29.93
N LEU A 983 -40.18 -25.63 -29.41
CA LEU A 983 -38.75 -25.96 -29.59
C LEU A 983 -38.32 -27.15 -28.73
N ALA A 984 -37.46 -28.01 -29.29
CA ALA A 984 -36.97 -29.20 -28.60
C ALA A 984 -36.01 -28.87 -27.44
N THR A 985 -35.31 -27.72 -27.49
CA THR A 985 -34.45 -27.26 -26.40
C THR A 985 -35.24 -26.77 -25.19
N GLU A 986 -36.28 -25.94 -25.39
CA GLU A 986 -37.02 -25.26 -24.32
C GLU A 986 -37.76 -26.20 -23.36
N SER A 987 -38.21 -27.37 -23.83
CA SER A 987 -38.88 -28.35 -22.98
C SER A 987 -38.79 -29.80 -23.50
N GLY A 988 -37.63 -30.17 -24.02
CA GLY A 988 -37.32 -31.57 -24.32
C GLY A 988 -37.29 -32.44 -23.06
N CYS A 989 -37.16 -33.75 -23.24
CA CYS A 989 -37.06 -34.71 -22.13
C CYS A 989 -35.60 -34.96 -21.71
N ASP A 990 -34.78 -33.92 -21.86
CA ASP A 990 -33.39 -33.82 -21.48
C ASP A 990 -33.28 -32.89 -20.27
N LEU A 991 -32.36 -33.17 -19.35
CA LEU A 991 -32.25 -32.44 -18.06
C LEU A 991 -30.87 -31.79 -17.88
N ASN A 992 -30.07 -31.74 -18.96
CA ASN A 992 -28.83 -30.99 -19.00
C ASN A 992 -29.12 -29.48 -18.96
N GLU A 993 -28.20 -28.70 -18.39
CA GLU A 993 -28.29 -27.25 -18.25
C GLU A 993 -28.37 -26.49 -19.58
N ASN A 994 -27.76 -27.06 -20.63
CA ASN A 994 -27.83 -26.58 -22.01
C ASN A 994 -28.34 -27.72 -22.92
N PRO A 995 -29.66 -27.97 -23.02
CA PRO A 995 -30.22 -29.02 -23.88
C PRO A 995 -29.82 -28.81 -25.34
N GLY A 996 -29.49 -29.89 -26.07
CA GLY A 996 -29.11 -29.80 -27.48
C GLY A 996 -27.69 -29.29 -27.76
N ARG A 997 -26.91 -28.93 -26.73
CA ARG A 997 -25.48 -28.58 -26.87
C ARG A 997 -24.61 -29.83 -26.95
N PHE A 998 -23.68 -29.88 -27.90
CA PHE A 998 -22.75 -30.98 -28.12
C PHE A 998 -21.39 -30.49 -28.67
N GLU A 999 -20.37 -31.33 -28.66
CA GLU A 999 -19.01 -30.96 -29.07
C GLU A 999 -18.49 -31.86 -30.20
N ILE A 1000 -17.69 -31.28 -31.09
CA ILE A 1000 -16.92 -31.99 -32.10
C ILE A 1000 -15.44 -31.81 -31.80
N THR A 1001 -14.66 -32.88 -31.91
CA THR A 1001 -13.21 -32.89 -31.58
C THR A 1001 -12.32 -33.09 -32.80
N GLU A 1002 -12.87 -33.50 -33.94
CA GLU A 1002 -12.15 -33.76 -35.20
C GLU A 1002 -12.97 -33.20 -36.38
N ALA A 1003 -12.33 -32.61 -37.38
CA ALA A 1003 -13.02 -32.07 -38.54
C ALA A 1003 -13.52 -33.18 -39.50
N GLY A 1004 -14.76 -33.06 -40.01
CA GLY A 1004 -15.23 -33.91 -41.12
C GLY A 1004 -16.74 -34.02 -41.30
N THR A 1005 -17.14 -35.01 -42.12
CA THR A 1005 -18.54 -35.31 -42.44
C THR A 1005 -19.21 -36.08 -41.31
N TYR A 1006 -20.21 -35.47 -40.68
CA TYR A 1006 -21.09 -36.08 -39.69
C TYR A 1006 -22.49 -36.34 -40.25
N TYR A 1007 -23.19 -37.29 -39.63
CA TYR A 1007 -24.56 -37.68 -39.97
C TYR A 1007 -25.48 -37.36 -38.79
N LEU A 1008 -26.34 -36.36 -38.96
CA LEU A 1008 -27.31 -35.96 -37.94
C LEU A 1008 -28.63 -36.69 -38.22
N LEU A 1009 -29.04 -37.58 -37.30
CA LEU A 1009 -30.20 -38.47 -37.41
C LEU A 1009 -31.25 -38.15 -36.35
N PHE A 1010 -32.48 -37.88 -36.77
CA PHE A 1010 -33.64 -38.15 -35.92
C PHE A 1010 -33.99 -39.63 -35.97
N ARG A 1011 -34.25 -40.24 -34.81
CA ARG A 1011 -34.87 -41.57 -34.73
C ARG A 1011 -36.05 -41.55 -33.76
N SER A 1012 -37.13 -42.26 -34.11
CA SER A 1012 -38.31 -42.39 -33.26
C SER A 1012 -38.94 -43.79 -33.36
N GLY A 1013 -39.50 -44.24 -32.24
CA GLY A 1013 -40.27 -45.48 -32.13
C GLY A 1013 -41.54 -45.26 -31.33
N ALA A 1014 -42.63 -45.92 -31.73
CA ALA A 1014 -43.92 -45.85 -31.05
C ALA A 1014 -44.66 -47.18 -31.07
N ASN A 1015 -45.57 -47.37 -30.12
CA ASN A 1015 -46.59 -48.42 -30.19
C ASN A 1015 -47.67 -48.09 -31.25
N THR A 1016 -47.91 -46.80 -31.47
CA THR A 1016 -48.74 -46.20 -32.53
C THR A 1016 -48.39 -44.72 -32.66
N TYR A 1017 -48.31 -44.19 -33.89
CA TYR A 1017 -48.15 -42.76 -34.17
C TYR A 1017 -49.50 -41.99 -34.23
N GLY A 1018 -50.61 -42.64 -33.89
CA GLY A 1018 -51.94 -42.01 -33.88
C GLY A 1018 -52.45 -41.60 -35.26
N THR A 1019 -53.38 -40.63 -35.29
CA THR A 1019 -53.97 -40.11 -36.55
C THR A 1019 -53.34 -38.82 -37.06
N THR A 1020 -52.43 -38.24 -36.28
CA THR A 1020 -51.74 -36.95 -36.50
C THR A 1020 -50.26 -37.14 -36.78
N GLY A 1021 -49.63 -38.16 -36.19
CA GLY A 1021 -48.18 -38.36 -36.25
C GLY A 1021 -47.40 -37.42 -35.35
N VAL A 1022 -46.08 -37.51 -35.47
CA VAL A 1022 -45.16 -36.48 -35.00
C VAL A 1022 -44.71 -35.67 -36.21
N THR A 1023 -44.62 -34.35 -36.06
CA THR A 1023 -44.10 -33.44 -37.08
C THR A 1023 -42.89 -32.70 -36.54
N LEU A 1024 -41.87 -32.51 -37.38
CA LEU A 1024 -40.67 -31.73 -37.09
C LEU A 1024 -40.52 -30.62 -38.13
N ASP A 1025 -40.03 -29.46 -37.71
CA ASP A 1025 -39.73 -28.29 -38.54
C ASP A 1025 -38.46 -27.57 -38.02
N ASN A 1026 -37.96 -26.57 -38.76
CA ASN A 1026 -36.91 -25.63 -38.37
C ASN A 1026 -35.68 -26.27 -37.69
N TRP A 1027 -35.16 -27.34 -38.29
CA TRP A 1027 -33.93 -27.99 -37.83
C TRP A 1027 -32.74 -27.03 -37.97
N THR A 1028 -32.07 -26.77 -36.85
CA THR A 1028 -30.86 -25.96 -36.78
C THR A 1028 -29.70 -26.73 -36.18
N VAL A 1029 -28.51 -26.55 -36.75
CA VAL A 1029 -27.24 -26.74 -36.06
C VAL A 1029 -26.44 -25.46 -36.26
N LYS A 1030 -26.06 -24.83 -35.16
CA LYS A 1030 -25.27 -23.60 -35.13
C LYS A 1030 -24.01 -23.84 -34.31
N GLN A 1031 -22.89 -23.25 -34.70
CA GLN A 1031 -21.72 -23.21 -33.81
C GLN A 1031 -22.00 -22.24 -32.66
N VAL A 1032 -21.64 -22.63 -31.44
CA VAL A 1032 -21.70 -21.77 -30.25
C VAL A 1032 -20.40 -20.99 -30.20
N ASN A 1033 -20.49 -19.67 -30.02
CA ASN A 1033 -19.36 -18.74 -30.05
C ASN A 1033 -18.43 -19.08 -31.23
N PRO A 1034 -18.95 -19.04 -32.49
CA PRO A 1034 -18.09 -19.25 -33.65
C PRO A 1034 -16.95 -18.24 -33.57
N PRO A 1035 -15.71 -18.62 -33.95
CA PRO A 1035 -14.61 -17.65 -34.05
C PRO A 1035 -15.11 -16.51 -34.94
N VAL A 1036 -15.01 -15.29 -34.42
CA VAL A 1036 -15.65 -14.11 -35.03
C VAL A 1036 -15.16 -13.99 -36.46
N THR A 1037 -16.06 -13.87 -37.42
CA THR A 1037 -15.68 -13.44 -38.77
C THR A 1037 -15.47 -11.93 -38.73
N GLU A 1038 -14.33 -11.54 -38.18
CA GLU A 1038 -13.86 -10.16 -38.06
C GLU A 1038 -13.87 -9.44 -39.43
N PRO A 1039 -13.79 -8.09 -39.46
CA PRO A 1039 -13.10 -7.43 -40.57
C PRO A 1039 -11.75 -8.14 -40.79
N PRO A 1040 -11.38 -8.44 -42.04
CA PRO A 1040 -10.63 -9.66 -42.36
C PRO A 1040 -9.27 -9.73 -41.64
N VAL A 1041 -9.16 -10.62 -40.63
CA VAL A 1041 -7.90 -11.00 -39.96
C VAL A 1041 -6.79 -11.03 -40.99
N ALA A 1042 -5.82 -10.14 -40.82
CA ALA A 1042 -4.80 -9.86 -41.81
C ALA A 1042 -3.98 -11.14 -42.05
N THR A 1043 -4.36 -11.88 -43.10
CA THR A 1043 -3.95 -13.27 -43.27
C THR A 1043 -2.44 -13.32 -43.49
N ASN A 1044 -1.71 -14.02 -42.63
CA ASN A 1044 -0.26 -14.19 -42.78
C ASN A 1044 0.07 -14.67 -44.20
N LEU A 1045 0.76 -13.83 -44.95
CA LEU A 1045 1.04 -14.03 -46.37
C LEU A 1045 2.17 -15.04 -46.61
N ILE A 1046 2.87 -15.44 -45.54
CA ILE A 1046 3.91 -16.47 -45.53
C ILE A 1046 3.27 -17.85 -45.33
N THR A 1047 3.32 -18.69 -46.35
CA THR A 1047 2.56 -19.96 -46.39
C THR A 1047 3.18 -21.14 -45.61
N ASN A 1048 4.33 -20.92 -44.96
CA ASN A 1048 5.04 -21.87 -44.08
C ASN A 1048 5.90 -21.09 -43.06
N GLY A 1049 5.27 -20.20 -42.29
CA GLY A 1049 5.95 -19.31 -41.34
C GLY A 1049 6.51 -20.01 -40.09
N SER A 1050 5.97 -21.18 -39.74
CA SER A 1050 6.35 -22.02 -38.59
C SER A 1050 7.28 -23.20 -38.95
N PHE A 1051 7.98 -23.11 -40.09
CA PHE A 1051 9.13 -23.95 -40.46
C PHE A 1051 9.02 -25.48 -40.24
N GLU A 1052 7.81 -26.05 -40.40
CA GLU A 1052 7.51 -27.48 -40.25
C GLU A 1052 8.40 -28.36 -41.15
N ASP A 1053 8.62 -27.91 -42.39
CA ASP A 1053 9.60 -28.46 -43.34
C ASP A 1053 10.20 -27.37 -44.25
N ASP A 1054 11.09 -27.76 -45.18
CA ASP A 1054 11.78 -26.87 -46.11
C ASP A 1054 10.91 -26.35 -47.27
N SER A 1055 9.59 -26.61 -47.27
CA SER A 1055 8.71 -26.19 -48.37
C SER A 1055 8.45 -24.67 -48.38
N GLY A 1056 8.36 -24.09 -49.58
CA GLY A 1056 8.22 -22.64 -49.79
C GLY A 1056 9.54 -21.85 -49.64
N TRP A 1057 10.46 -22.30 -48.79
CA TRP A 1057 11.72 -21.64 -48.49
C TRP A 1057 12.82 -21.91 -49.53
N THR A 1058 13.75 -20.97 -49.68
CA THR A 1058 14.98 -21.15 -50.45
C THR A 1058 16.18 -20.58 -49.69
N VAL A 1059 17.09 -21.44 -49.28
CA VAL A 1059 18.39 -21.08 -48.68
C VAL A 1059 19.37 -20.67 -49.77
N VAL A 1060 20.13 -19.60 -49.52
CA VAL A 1060 21.17 -19.05 -50.42
C VAL A 1060 22.43 -18.67 -49.66
N SER A 1061 23.58 -18.82 -50.33
CA SER A 1061 24.85 -18.24 -49.90
C SER A 1061 24.86 -16.76 -50.31
N GLN A 1062 24.86 -15.82 -49.37
CA GLN A 1062 24.85 -14.38 -49.69
C GLN A 1062 26.27 -13.90 -50.08
N TRP A 1063 27.29 -14.39 -49.39
CA TRP A 1063 28.68 -14.03 -49.63
C TRP A 1063 29.61 -15.15 -49.17
N GLY A 1064 30.84 -15.22 -49.72
CA GLY A 1064 31.88 -16.15 -49.25
C GLY A 1064 32.15 -17.37 -50.14
N GLU A 1065 33.14 -18.18 -49.73
CA GLU A 1065 33.40 -19.51 -50.32
C GLU A 1065 32.76 -20.59 -49.43
N ASP A 1066 32.08 -21.57 -50.02
CA ASP A 1066 31.54 -22.72 -49.29
C ASP A 1066 32.66 -23.64 -48.78
N VAL A 1067 33.06 -23.41 -47.53
CA VAL A 1067 33.89 -24.32 -46.74
C VAL A 1067 32.95 -25.26 -45.99
N ASP A 1068 33.14 -26.58 -46.13
CA ASP A 1068 32.37 -27.62 -45.44
C ASP A 1068 32.21 -27.31 -43.93
N GLY A 1069 31.04 -26.78 -43.55
CA GLY A 1069 30.63 -26.54 -42.17
C GLY A 1069 30.73 -25.11 -41.64
N ASN A 1070 31.27 -24.13 -42.37
CA ASN A 1070 31.34 -22.73 -41.89
C ASN A 1070 30.14 -21.91 -42.39
N GLY A 1071 28.99 -22.09 -41.73
CA GLY A 1071 27.69 -21.51 -42.11
C GLY A 1071 26.77 -22.49 -42.85
N VAL A 1072 25.76 -22.98 -42.12
CA VAL A 1072 24.67 -23.87 -42.56
C VAL A 1072 23.33 -23.32 -42.05
N VAL A 1073 22.34 -23.23 -42.94
CA VAL A 1073 20.93 -23.02 -42.56
C VAL A 1073 20.21 -24.37 -42.61
N THR A 1074 19.40 -24.69 -41.61
CA THR A 1074 18.55 -25.89 -41.55
C THR A 1074 17.12 -25.46 -41.26
N ILE A 1075 16.14 -26.04 -41.96
CA ILE A 1075 14.70 -25.79 -41.74
C ILE A 1075 14.05 -27.16 -41.51
N ALA A 1076 13.61 -27.42 -40.28
CA ALA A 1076 13.02 -28.69 -39.85
C ALA A 1076 12.48 -28.59 -38.42
N ASP A 1077 11.60 -29.54 -38.05
CA ASP A 1077 11.13 -29.74 -36.67
C ASP A 1077 10.50 -28.48 -36.03
N GLY A 1078 9.94 -27.58 -36.85
CA GLY A 1078 9.27 -26.35 -36.44
C GLY A 1078 10.12 -25.09 -36.46
N VAL A 1079 11.42 -25.14 -36.81
CA VAL A 1079 12.29 -23.94 -36.76
C VAL A 1079 13.27 -23.82 -37.93
N ALA A 1080 13.72 -22.59 -38.18
CA ALA A 1080 14.85 -22.28 -39.05
C ALA A 1080 16.10 -21.94 -38.22
N THR A 1081 17.14 -22.77 -38.28
CA THR A 1081 18.40 -22.57 -37.54
C THR A 1081 19.54 -22.13 -38.46
N PHE A 1082 20.15 -20.99 -38.14
CA PHE A 1082 21.39 -20.47 -38.73
C PHE A 1082 22.57 -20.81 -37.82
N GLY A 1083 23.46 -21.71 -38.25
CA GLY A 1083 24.54 -22.21 -37.39
C GLY A 1083 25.81 -22.60 -38.14
N GLU A 1084 26.78 -23.13 -37.39
CA GLU A 1084 28.04 -23.64 -37.92
C GLU A 1084 28.39 -25.01 -37.34
N THR A 1085 29.17 -25.80 -38.09
CA THR A 1085 29.76 -27.06 -37.63
C THR A 1085 31.29 -27.03 -37.63
N VAL A 1086 31.89 -25.96 -38.15
CA VAL A 1086 33.34 -25.68 -38.10
C VAL A 1086 33.55 -24.17 -37.95
N ALA A 1087 33.77 -23.69 -36.73
CA ALA A 1087 34.06 -22.28 -36.45
C ALA A 1087 35.29 -21.76 -37.21
N GLY A 1088 35.14 -20.62 -37.90
CA GLY A 1088 36.23 -19.99 -38.65
C GLY A 1088 35.91 -18.56 -39.11
N PRO A 1089 36.87 -17.61 -39.03
CA PRO A 1089 36.54 -16.19 -39.02
C PRO A 1089 36.05 -15.64 -40.36
N TRP A 1090 34.86 -15.03 -40.35
CA TRP A 1090 34.29 -14.18 -41.41
C TRP A 1090 34.46 -14.72 -42.84
N THR A 1091 34.01 -15.96 -43.10
CA THR A 1091 34.12 -16.57 -44.45
C THR A 1091 32.81 -16.69 -45.23
N LYS A 1092 31.65 -16.41 -44.64
CA LYS A 1092 30.34 -16.60 -45.29
C LYS A 1092 29.24 -15.71 -44.70
N HIS A 1093 28.38 -15.17 -45.56
CA HIS A 1093 27.06 -14.63 -45.18
C HIS A 1093 25.99 -15.60 -45.66
N MET A 1094 24.97 -15.84 -44.84
CA MET A 1094 23.86 -16.76 -45.11
C MET A 1094 22.56 -15.99 -45.35
N GLY A 1095 21.60 -16.60 -46.03
CA GLY A 1095 20.23 -16.13 -46.03
C GLY A 1095 19.23 -17.20 -46.43
N MET A 1096 17.97 -16.97 -46.09
CA MET A 1096 16.83 -17.75 -46.57
C MET A 1096 15.71 -16.79 -46.97
N TYR A 1097 15.02 -17.08 -48.06
CA TYR A 1097 13.87 -16.31 -48.49
C TYR A 1097 12.64 -17.15 -48.80
N THR A 1098 11.50 -16.51 -48.69
CA THR A 1098 10.20 -16.97 -49.20
C THR A 1098 9.70 -16.01 -50.29
N VAL A 1099 8.61 -16.37 -50.96
CA VAL A 1099 8.03 -15.61 -52.08
C VAL A 1099 6.58 -15.25 -51.74
N VAL A 1100 6.27 -13.95 -51.75
CA VAL A 1100 4.95 -13.40 -51.41
C VAL A 1100 4.44 -12.51 -52.54
N ASP A 1101 3.15 -12.59 -52.87
CA ASP A 1101 2.50 -11.71 -53.86
C ASP A 1101 1.76 -10.59 -53.12
N LEU A 1102 2.30 -9.37 -53.14
CA LEU A 1102 1.80 -8.21 -52.38
C LEU A 1102 1.03 -7.22 -53.27
N GLN A 1103 0.16 -6.41 -52.65
CA GLN A 1103 -0.54 -5.29 -53.27
C GLN A 1103 0.00 -3.96 -52.71
N PRO A 1104 -0.36 -2.79 -53.25
CA PRO A 1104 -0.01 -1.53 -52.63
C PRO A 1104 -0.78 -1.35 -51.32
N GLY A 1105 -0.07 -1.01 -50.24
CA GLY A 1105 -0.58 -0.95 -48.87
C GLY A 1105 0.56 -1.03 -47.85
N THR A 1106 0.23 -0.86 -46.57
CA THR A 1106 1.17 -1.04 -45.46
C THR A 1106 1.17 -2.49 -44.99
N TYR A 1107 2.32 -2.98 -44.56
CA TYR A 1107 2.52 -4.35 -44.09
C TYR A 1107 3.37 -4.36 -42.81
N GLN A 1108 3.02 -5.25 -41.89
CA GLN A 1108 3.79 -5.53 -40.68
C GLN A 1108 4.45 -6.91 -40.83
N PHE A 1109 5.77 -6.97 -40.62
CA PHE A 1109 6.52 -8.22 -40.49
C PHE A 1109 6.91 -8.46 -39.03
N ASP A 1110 6.89 -9.73 -38.60
CA ASP A 1110 7.53 -10.16 -37.36
C ASP A 1110 7.99 -11.63 -37.45
N MET A 1111 8.85 -12.05 -36.52
CA MET A 1111 9.28 -13.43 -36.31
C MET A 1111 9.71 -13.63 -34.86
N ASP A 1112 9.49 -14.82 -34.31
CA ASP A 1112 10.19 -15.22 -33.09
C ASP A 1112 11.66 -15.49 -33.40
N MET A 1113 12.55 -15.11 -32.49
CA MET A 1113 13.97 -15.43 -32.58
C MET A 1113 14.59 -15.75 -31.21
N SER A 1114 15.61 -16.61 -31.21
CA SER A 1114 16.47 -16.84 -30.05
C SER A 1114 17.93 -17.05 -30.43
N TYR A 1115 18.82 -16.51 -29.58
CA TYR A 1115 20.27 -16.62 -29.73
C TYR A 1115 20.97 -16.44 -28.38
N ALA A 1116 22.19 -16.97 -28.24
CA ALA A 1116 22.97 -16.90 -27.00
C ALA A 1116 24.49 -16.85 -27.26
N ASP A 1117 25.24 -16.27 -26.32
CA ASP A 1117 26.71 -16.09 -26.36
C ASP A 1117 27.23 -15.42 -27.66
N ILE A 1118 26.46 -14.50 -28.27
CA ILE A 1118 26.80 -13.93 -29.58
C ILE A 1118 27.84 -12.80 -29.51
N ASN A 1119 28.72 -12.72 -30.51
CA ASN A 1119 29.74 -11.67 -30.63
C ASN A 1119 30.21 -11.56 -32.09
N GLU A 1120 30.33 -10.33 -32.61
CA GLU A 1120 30.55 -10.05 -34.04
C GLU A 1120 29.56 -10.82 -34.95
N LEU A 1121 28.26 -10.62 -34.70
CA LEU A 1121 27.13 -11.24 -35.41
C LEU A 1121 26.08 -10.17 -35.78
N TRP A 1122 25.43 -10.32 -36.93
CA TRP A 1122 24.29 -9.49 -37.35
C TRP A 1122 23.24 -10.29 -38.12
N GLY A 1123 21.99 -9.83 -38.10
CA GLY A 1123 20.83 -10.43 -38.77
C GLY A 1123 19.81 -9.36 -39.17
N GLU A 1124 19.40 -9.38 -40.45
CA GLU A 1124 18.53 -8.36 -41.04
C GLU A 1124 17.48 -9.00 -41.97
N VAL A 1125 16.29 -8.41 -42.02
CA VAL A 1125 15.22 -8.74 -42.97
C VAL A 1125 15.16 -7.68 -44.08
N TYR A 1126 15.06 -8.13 -45.33
CA TYR A 1126 14.91 -7.29 -46.52
C TYR A 1126 13.76 -7.80 -47.38
N ILE A 1127 13.10 -6.89 -48.09
CA ILE A 1127 12.13 -7.22 -49.13
C ILE A 1127 12.47 -6.53 -50.45
N GLY A 1128 12.10 -7.16 -51.56
CA GLY A 1128 12.24 -6.55 -52.88
C GLY A 1128 11.68 -7.39 -54.03
N THR A 1129 11.58 -6.74 -55.18
CA THR A 1129 11.07 -7.28 -56.45
C THR A 1129 12.10 -8.13 -57.21
N THR A 1130 13.37 -8.02 -56.83
CA THR A 1130 14.48 -8.82 -57.39
C THR A 1130 14.65 -10.11 -56.58
N GLN A 1131 14.84 -11.25 -57.25
CA GLN A 1131 15.12 -12.52 -56.61
C GLN A 1131 16.55 -12.54 -56.02
N PRO A 1132 16.76 -12.98 -54.76
CA PRO A 1132 18.10 -13.24 -54.23
C PRO A 1132 18.84 -14.31 -55.04
N GLU A 1133 20.01 -13.96 -55.59
CA GLU A 1133 20.87 -14.90 -56.33
C GLU A 1133 21.95 -15.52 -55.41
N ASP A 1134 22.22 -16.81 -55.62
CA ASP A 1134 23.22 -17.56 -54.86
C ASP A 1134 24.67 -17.09 -55.16
N HIS A 1135 25.46 -16.94 -54.10
CA HIS A 1135 26.75 -16.25 -54.03
C HIS A 1135 26.73 -14.76 -54.43
N SER A 1136 25.64 -14.02 -54.19
CA SER A 1136 25.57 -12.58 -54.40
C SER A 1136 24.86 -11.86 -53.23
N GLU A 1137 25.47 -10.79 -52.71
CA GLU A 1137 24.89 -10.02 -51.60
C GLU A 1137 23.63 -9.27 -52.06
N TYR A 1138 22.50 -9.69 -51.51
CA TYR A 1138 21.19 -9.11 -51.74
C TYR A 1138 21.03 -7.86 -50.89
N ASN A 1139 21.05 -6.71 -51.56
CA ASN A 1139 20.65 -5.44 -51.00
C ASN A 1139 19.29 -5.14 -51.64
N GLY A 1140 18.23 -5.43 -50.88
CA GLY A 1140 16.85 -5.40 -51.37
C GLY A 1140 16.36 -4.01 -51.77
N ASP A 1141 15.13 -3.94 -52.27
CA ASP A 1141 14.51 -2.65 -52.58
C ASP A 1141 14.19 -1.87 -51.28
N GLN A 1142 13.94 -2.59 -50.17
CA GLN A 1142 13.75 -2.04 -48.82
C GLN A 1142 14.32 -2.98 -47.73
N GLN A 1143 14.86 -2.40 -46.67
CA GLN A 1143 15.15 -3.07 -45.39
C GLN A 1143 13.89 -3.04 -44.52
N VAL A 1144 13.55 -4.16 -43.88
CA VAL A 1144 12.29 -4.37 -43.15
C VAL A 1144 12.51 -4.42 -41.64
N LEU A 1145 13.57 -5.10 -41.18
CA LEU A 1145 13.86 -5.25 -39.75
C LEU A 1145 15.37 -5.49 -39.51
N VAL A 1146 15.94 -4.86 -38.48
CA VAL A 1146 17.28 -5.12 -37.94
C VAL A 1146 17.15 -6.02 -36.70
N ALA A 1147 16.95 -7.32 -36.93
CA ALA A 1147 16.62 -8.26 -35.87
C ALA A 1147 17.71 -8.41 -34.79
N TYR A 1148 19.00 -8.33 -35.15
CA TYR A 1148 20.09 -8.27 -34.17
C TYR A 1148 21.39 -7.78 -34.80
N ASN A 1149 22.22 -7.08 -34.01
CA ASN A 1149 23.48 -6.51 -34.47
C ASN A 1149 24.44 -6.24 -33.30
N SER A 1150 25.52 -7.02 -33.16
CA SER A 1150 26.50 -6.90 -32.07
C SER A 1150 27.32 -5.60 -32.04
N TRP A 1151 27.04 -4.62 -32.90
CA TRP A 1151 27.67 -3.30 -32.89
C TRP A 1151 26.70 -2.16 -32.62
N ASP A 1152 25.44 -2.31 -33.05
CA ASP A 1152 24.39 -1.30 -32.88
C ASP A 1152 23.51 -1.59 -31.65
N CYS A 1153 23.36 -2.86 -31.24
CA CYS A 1153 22.81 -3.29 -29.94
C CYS A 1153 23.83 -4.19 -29.19
N PRO A 1154 24.98 -3.65 -28.72
CA PRO A 1154 26.14 -4.45 -28.30
C PRO A 1154 25.94 -5.26 -27.00
N ASP A 1155 25.03 -4.84 -26.13
CA ASP A 1155 24.77 -5.49 -24.84
C ASP A 1155 23.75 -6.65 -24.96
N ALA A 1156 23.01 -6.73 -26.09
CA ALA A 1156 22.09 -7.80 -26.43
C ALA A 1156 22.83 -9.09 -26.86
N ILE A 1157 23.60 -9.69 -25.95
CA ILE A 1157 24.41 -10.90 -26.21
C ILE A 1157 23.63 -12.21 -26.11
N THR A 1158 22.38 -12.18 -25.65
CA THR A 1158 21.44 -13.31 -25.54
C THR A 1158 20.01 -12.78 -25.53
N TYR A 1159 19.12 -13.38 -26.31
CA TYR A 1159 17.72 -12.95 -26.46
C TYR A 1159 16.80 -14.14 -26.78
N THR A 1160 15.51 -14.03 -26.44
CA THR A 1160 14.43 -14.93 -26.87
C THR A 1160 13.10 -14.17 -26.84
N GLY A 1161 12.45 -14.00 -27.99
CA GLY A 1161 11.19 -13.26 -28.12
C GLY A 1161 10.90 -12.84 -29.57
N ALA A 1162 9.84 -12.04 -29.74
CA ALA A 1162 9.45 -11.45 -31.02
C ALA A 1162 10.50 -10.42 -31.49
N ALA A 1163 10.87 -10.45 -32.77
CA ALA A 1163 11.95 -9.63 -33.30
C ALA A 1163 11.57 -8.14 -33.41
N THR A 1164 10.28 -7.81 -33.52
CA THR A 1164 9.79 -6.42 -33.38
C THR A 1164 9.99 -5.86 -31.98
N ALA A 1165 9.88 -6.71 -30.94
CA ALA A 1165 10.12 -6.37 -29.54
C ALA A 1165 11.61 -6.48 -29.15
N SER A 1166 12.52 -6.23 -30.10
CA SER A 1166 13.97 -6.22 -29.85
C SER A 1166 14.55 -4.84 -30.16
N GLY A 1167 15.25 -4.24 -29.18
CA GLY A 1167 15.88 -2.92 -29.29
C GLY A 1167 17.09 -2.83 -30.24
N CYS A 1168 17.12 -3.68 -31.27
CA CYS A 1168 18.13 -3.68 -32.33
C CYS A 1168 17.65 -2.97 -33.61
N ASP A 1169 16.34 -2.71 -33.75
CA ASP A 1169 15.78 -1.84 -34.78
C ASP A 1169 15.16 -0.58 -34.15
N GLY A 1170 15.88 0.54 -34.23
CA GLY A 1170 15.44 1.83 -33.69
C GLY A 1170 14.53 2.61 -34.65
N SER A 1171 13.44 1.98 -35.11
CA SER A 1171 12.39 2.63 -35.90
C SER A 1171 11.04 2.63 -35.17
N ASP A 1172 10.25 3.67 -35.37
CA ASP A 1172 9.01 3.94 -34.60
C ASP A 1172 7.96 2.79 -34.69
N ASN A 1173 8.05 1.96 -35.72
CA ASN A 1173 7.23 0.77 -35.93
C ASN A 1173 8.14 -0.34 -36.52
N PRO A 1174 8.91 -1.07 -35.70
CA PRO A 1174 9.86 -2.08 -36.19
C PRO A 1174 9.14 -3.12 -37.06
N GLY A 1175 9.74 -3.51 -38.19
CA GLY A 1175 9.13 -4.50 -39.10
C GLY A 1175 8.03 -3.96 -40.02
N GLN A 1176 7.60 -2.70 -39.90
CA GLN A 1176 6.55 -2.12 -40.73
C GLN A 1176 7.08 -1.49 -42.03
N PHE A 1177 6.39 -1.68 -43.16
CA PHE A 1177 6.78 -1.11 -44.46
C PHE A 1177 5.63 -0.88 -45.44
N GLU A 1178 5.77 0.11 -46.34
CA GLU A 1178 4.86 0.34 -47.47
C GLU A 1178 5.28 -0.45 -48.72
N ILE A 1179 4.31 -1.08 -49.39
CA ILE A 1179 4.42 -1.48 -50.80
C ILE A 1179 3.68 -0.48 -51.68
N THR A 1180 4.29 -0.07 -52.79
CA THR A 1180 3.74 0.97 -53.69
C THR A 1180 3.27 0.47 -55.06
N GLU A 1181 3.72 -0.71 -55.51
CA GLU A 1181 3.23 -1.38 -56.73
C GLU A 1181 2.92 -2.87 -56.48
N ALA A 1182 1.80 -3.35 -57.02
CA ALA A 1182 1.40 -4.76 -56.92
C ALA A 1182 2.38 -5.68 -57.66
N GLY A 1183 2.85 -6.74 -57.00
CA GLY A 1183 3.83 -7.65 -57.60
C GLY A 1183 4.25 -8.81 -56.72
N THR A 1184 5.12 -9.66 -57.26
CA THR A 1184 5.80 -10.73 -56.53
C THR A 1184 7.05 -10.16 -55.86
N TYR A 1185 7.15 -10.34 -54.55
CA TYR A 1185 8.25 -9.90 -53.71
C TYR A 1185 8.96 -11.10 -53.06
N TYR A 1186 10.24 -10.90 -52.76
CA TYR A 1186 11.12 -11.86 -52.10
C TYR A 1186 11.46 -11.30 -50.72
N LEU A 1187 10.95 -11.97 -49.67
CA LEU A 1187 11.24 -11.62 -48.29
C LEU A 1187 12.40 -12.50 -47.81
N LEU A 1188 13.56 -11.87 -47.58
CA LEU A 1188 14.83 -12.51 -47.24
C LEU A 1188 15.27 -12.11 -45.83
N PHE A 1189 15.55 -13.08 -44.98
CA PHE A 1189 16.44 -12.86 -43.84
C PHE A 1189 17.88 -13.20 -44.25
N ARG A 1190 18.82 -12.33 -43.90
CA ARG A 1190 20.26 -12.50 -44.13
C ARG A 1190 21.03 -12.27 -42.83
N SER A 1191 22.11 -13.02 -42.65
CA SER A 1191 22.97 -12.93 -41.46
C SER A 1191 24.44 -13.18 -41.81
N GLY A 1192 25.34 -12.54 -41.07
CA GLY A 1192 26.79 -12.72 -41.15
C GLY A 1192 27.42 -12.71 -39.76
N ALA A 1193 28.46 -13.53 -39.56
CA ALA A 1193 29.10 -13.67 -38.27
C ALA A 1193 30.61 -13.98 -38.35
N ASN A 1194 31.31 -13.72 -37.25
CA ASN A 1194 32.62 -14.33 -36.97
C ASN A 1194 32.48 -15.77 -36.46
N THR A 1195 31.40 -16.05 -35.71
CA THR A 1195 30.94 -17.38 -35.27
C THR A 1195 29.45 -17.34 -34.91
N TYR A 1196 28.73 -18.42 -35.18
CA TYR A 1196 27.31 -18.62 -34.79
C TYR A 1196 27.13 -19.31 -33.42
N GLY A 1197 28.18 -19.37 -32.60
CA GLY A 1197 28.11 -19.98 -31.26
C GLY A 1197 27.89 -21.50 -31.29
N THR A 1198 27.49 -22.08 -30.16
CA THR A 1198 27.26 -23.54 -30.05
C THR A 1198 25.83 -24.00 -30.34
N THR A 1199 24.87 -23.08 -30.37
CA THR A 1199 23.44 -23.34 -30.63
C THR A 1199 23.00 -22.89 -32.02
N GLY A 1200 23.69 -21.91 -32.63
CA GLY A 1200 23.15 -21.15 -33.73
C GLY A 1200 22.17 -20.07 -33.26
N VAL A 1201 21.65 -19.31 -34.23
CA VAL A 1201 20.45 -18.49 -34.09
C VAL A 1201 19.26 -19.30 -34.60
N ILE A 1202 18.16 -19.28 -33.87
CA ILE A 1202 16.93 -20.02 -34.19
C ILE A 1202 15.83 -18.99 -34.47
N LEU A 1203 15.08 -19.18 -35.55
CA LEU A 1203 13.94 -18.35 -35.95
C LEU A 1203 12.67 -19.23 -36.05
N ASP A 1204 11.53 -18.67 -35.66
CA ASP A 1204 10.21 -19.31 -35.70
C ASP A 1204 9.10 -18.27 -36.03
N ASN A 1205 7.86 -18.72 -36.23
CA ASN A 1205 6.63 -17.93 -36.32
C ASN A 1205 6.70 -16.69 -37.22
N TRP A 1206 7.32 -16.81 -38.40
CA TRP A 1206 7.39 -15.71 -39.36
C TRP A 1206 5.99 -15.27 -39.82
N SER A 1207 5.66 -14.01 -39.57
CA SER A 1207 4.42 -13.37 -39.97
C SER A 1207 4.68 -12.22 -40.94
N LEU A 1208 3.84 -12.12 -41.97
CA LEU A 1208 3.71 -10.92 -42.78
C LEU A 1208 2.23 -10.63 -43.00
N VAL A 1209 1.73 -9.57 -42.38
CA VAL A 1209 0.31 -9.20 -42.37
C VAL A 1209 0.12 -7.83 -43.02
N ALA A 1210 -1.03 -7.59 -43.64
CA ALA A 1210 -1.39 -6.26 -44.13
C ALA A 1210 -1.96 -5.41 -42.98
N VAL A 1211 -1.60 -4.13 -42.93
CA VAL A 1211 -2.17 -3.13 -42.01
C VAL A 1211 -3.13 -2.24 -42.83
N GLU A 1212 -4.33 -1.98 -42.32
CA GLU A 1212 -5.37 -1.16 -43.00
C GLU A 1212 -5.21 0.35 -42.78
#